data_AF-A0A2V9ZI40-F1
#
_entry.id   AF-A0A2V9ZI40-F1
#
_cell.length_a   1.000
_cell.length_b   1.000
_cell.length_c   1.000
_cell.angle_alpha   90.00
_cell.angle_beta   90.00
_cell.angle_gamma   90.00
#
_symmetry.space_group_name_H-M   'P 1'
#
loop_
_entity.id
_entity.type
_entity.pdbx_description
1 polymer ?
#
loop_
_entity_poly.entity_id
_entity_poly.type
_entity_poly.pdbx_seq_one_letter_code
_entity_poly.pdbx_strand_id
1 'polypeptide(L)'
;MPAQRLPVLKQIDLPYSVYYREMYLPQLTSGPGSVAWMPDSGSVIFSMQGSLWRQSLNSSTAEQLTNGPGYDYQPDVSPDGKWVIYAKYDQDAIELWLLDLSTRQSKPLTKTGAVNVEPRWSPASKSSGTRVAFVSTQANQHFHIFVAQFDAAKRELKEVQRLTAETRSTLPRVYYSGIDHEISPTWSPDGKDIIFVSNHNHTNGAGGLWRMNSTPLLVEAPPPVPRGPFGMMARRLPPIVKEESRQIYDEKTTWRARPDWSSDGKRVVYASYLAAPKGAGHYQLRTIAAEAGTAEAAVLPGPSAEENDFNPRWSPDGKSLAFISTRSGNFSLWVRDVASEKQRQIAQKERKFLAPMASIRLQGGQSVIPAAPVRVSITGADSRTYAPDNAVVYADDSFDRKERPFEVHYFDLNVSPLRPSEAITVPPGKTRVEITNGLLHVPVRLDIKLKAGESKIVRFKLATLHLPDNPATRWIDGDVHLGMNYGGAFHSTPQTLLAQMKAEDLGVAYSLMANDDEQIPDIRAAVMAGKAGPASSTVYHILYGEEFHSGFWGDVAALNTSLPISGRFSSYPEKVPSIVPTNADIADQAKVRNDKALIGYSPFFRDMPDPENDTKLTHELPVDVALGKVDYYELLGRGDAKASAAVWYALLNLGFRVPAAAGSEAV
;
A
#
# COMPACT_ATOMS: atom_id res chain seq x y z
N MET A 1 -18.75 -5.72 14.58
CA MET A 1 -18.68 -5.57 13.11
C MET A 1 -17.20 -5.51 12.78
N PRO A 2 -16.67 -6.35 11.89
CA PRO A 2 -15.23 -6.33 11.59
C PRO A 2 -14.79 -5.02 10.94
N ALA A 3 -13.52 -4.63 11.17
CA ALA A 3 -12.77 -3.51 10.57
C ALA A 3 -13.08 -3.33 9.08
N GLN A 4 -13.08 -2.10 8.54
CA GLN A 4 -13.46 -1.89 7.14
C GLN A 4 -12.53 -2.47 6.09
N ARG A 5 -11.25 -2.61 6.42
CA ARG A 5 -10.31 -3.38 5.62
C ARG A 5 -10.80 -4.81 5.43
N LEU A 6 -11.32 -5.45 6.49
CA LEU A 6 -11.55 -6.89 6.49
C LEU A 6 -12.60 -7.35 5.46
N PRO A 7 -13.76 -6.69 5.28
CA PRO A 7 -14.67 -7.00 4.18
C PRO A 7 -14.02 -6.94 2.79
N VAL A 8 -13.21 -5.92 2.51
CA VAL A 8 -12.53 -5.76 1.22
C VAL A 8 -11.43 -6.80 1.04
N LEU A 9 -10.62 -7.04 2.07
CA LEU A 9 -9.57 -8.08 2.02
C LEU A 9 -10.16 -9.47 1.81
N LYS A 10 -11.32 -9.76 2.40
CA LYS A 10 -12.07 -11.01 2.18
C LYS A 10 -12.67 -11.16 0.77
N GLN A 11 -12.64 -10.12 -0.05
CA GLN A 11 -13.04 -10.19 -1.46
C GLN A 11 -11.88 -10.54 -2.39
N ILE A 12 -10.69 -10.75 -1.84
CA ILE A 12 -9.45 -11.06 -2.57
C ILE A 12 -8.89 -12.37 -2.02
N ASP A 13 -8.88 -13.43 -2.84
CA ASP A 13 -8.29 -14.73 -2.49
C ASP A 13 -6.79 -14.71 -2.83
N LEU A 14 -6.03 -13.96 -2.03
CA LEU A 14 -4.58 -13.94 -2.07
C LEU A 14 -4.08 -14.17 -0.63
N PRO A 15 -3.08 -15.05 -0.44
CA PRO A 15 -2.69 -15.54 0.89
C PRO A 15 -2.18 -14.44 1.82
N TYR A 16 -1.59 -13.36 1.28
CA TYR A 16 -1.02 -12.26 2.06
C TYR A 16 -1.64 -10.91 1.70
N SER A 17 -2.45 -10.41 2.62
CA SER A 17 -3.21 -9.17 2.40
C SER A 17 -2.38 -7.90 2.31
N VAL A 18 -1.23 -7.87 2.97
CA VAL A 18 -0.39 -6.66 3.08
C VAL A 18 0.15 -6.21 1.71
N TYR A 19 0.66 -7.12 0.88
CA TYR A 19 1.31 -6.72 -0.38
C TYR A 19 0.31 -6.11 -1.37
N TYR A 20 -0.81 -6.79 -1.63
CA TYR A 20 -1.81 -6.22 -2.53
C TYR A 20 -2.54 -5.04 -1.88
N ARG A 21 -2.67 -4.97 -0.55
CA ARG A 21 -3.25 -3.80 0.11
C ARG A 21 -2.35 -2.57 -0.04
N GLU A 22 -1.09 -2.67 0.35
CA GLU A 22 -0.20 -1.52 0.47
C GLU A 22 0.49 -1.15 -0.85
N MET A 23 0.70 -2.12 -1.74
CA MET A 23 1.40 -1.90 -3.00
C MET A 23 0.45 -1.75 -4.20
N TYR A 24 -0.69 -2.46 -4.21
CA TYR A 24 -1.61 -2.49 -5.36
C TYR A 24 -2.84 -1.59 -5.19
N LEU A 25 -3.62 -1.79 -4.13
CA LEU A 25 -4.85 -1.05 -3.88
C LEU A 25 -4.54 0.45 -3.65
N PRO A 26 -5.45 1.35 -4.03
CA PRO A 26 -5.22 2.78 -3.89
C PRO A 26 -5.20 3.20 -2.41
N GLN A 27 -4.31 4.15 -2.08
CA GLN A 27 -4.06 4.63 -0.72
C GLN A 27 -4.44 6.11 -0.59
N LEU A 28 -4.92 6.52 0.59
CA LEU A 28 -5.20 7.94 0.87
C LEU A 28 -3.88 8.72 0.94
N THR A 29 -3.79 9.79 0.16
CA THR A 29 -2.61 10.68 0.11
C THR A 29 -3.03 12.13 0.26
N SER A 30 -2.17 12.96 0.86
CA SER A 30 -2.38 14.42 0.92
C SER A 30 -2.03 15.12 -0.40
N GLY A 31 -1.09 14.56 -1.17
CA GLY A 31 -0.73 14.98 -2.53
C GLY A 31 -1.33 14.10 -3.64
N PRO A 32 -1.12 14.45 -4.93
CA PRO A 32 -1.66 13.70 -6.07
C PRO A 32 -1.15 12.25 -6.14
N GLY A 33 -2.04 11.25 -6.13
CA GLY A 33 -1.67 9.82 -6.12
C GLY A 33 -1.91 9.04 -7.42
N SER A 34 -2.78 9.53 -8.29
CA SER A 34 -3.03 8.96 -9.63
C SER A 34 -3.54 10.06 -10.56
N VAL A 35 -3.25 9.97 -11.85
CA VAL A 35 -3.51 11.03 -12.83
C VAL A 35 -4.13 10.47 -14.11
N ALA A 36 -4.94 11.28 -14.79
CA ALA A 36 -5.44 11.07 -16.14
C ALA A 36 -5.42 12.40 -16.90
N TRP A 37 -5.15 12.32 -18.20
CA TRP A 37 -5.17 13.48 -19.07
C TRP A 37 -6.59 13.81 -19.51
N MET A 38 -6.90 15.09 -19.60
CA MET A 38 -8.04 15.54 -20.40
C MET A 38 -7.72 15.35 -21.90
N PRO A 39 -8.73 15.13 -22.77
CA PRO A 39 -8.50 15.00 -24.22
C PRO A 39 -7.79 16.19 -24.86
N ASP A 40 -7.84 17.36 -24.22
CA ASP A 40 -7.16 18.59 -24.66
C ASP A 40 -5.62 18.55 -24.50
N SER A 41 -5.06 17.57 -23.80
CA SER A 41 -3.62 17.48 -23.43
C SER A 41 -3.07 18.69 -22.66
N GLY A 42 -3.91 19.66 -22.28
CA GLY A 42 -3.54 20.88 -21.56
C GLY A 42 -3.97 20.88 -20.09
N SER A 43 -4.80 19.91 -19.70
CA SER A 43 -5.29 19.72 -18.34
C SER A 43 -5.23 18.26 -17.92
N VAL A 44 -5.23 18.06 -16.60
CA VAL A 44 -5.19 16.74 -15.96
C VAL A 44 -6.23 16.65 -14.86
N ILE A 45 -6.72 15.44 -14.62
CA ILE A 45 -7.53 15.06 -13.47
C ILE A 45 -6.74 14.09 -12.61
N PHE A 46 -6.72 14.28 -11.30
CA PHE A 46 -5.95 13.45 -10.37
C PHE A 46 -6.67 13.23 -9.05
N SER A 47 -6.34 12.13 -8.36
CA SER A 47 -6.81 11.86 -7.01
C SER A 47 -5.91 12.52 -5.97
N MET A 48 -6.47 13.26 -5.01
CA MET A 48 -5.74 13.90 -3.91
C MET A 48 -6.70 14.16 -2.74
N GLN A 49 -6.27 13.90 -1.50
CA GLN A 49 -7.10 14.04 -0.28
C GLN A 49 -8.45 13.29 -0.39
N GLY A 50 -8.43 12.12 -1.01
CA GLY A 50 -9.62 11.27 -1.16
C GLY A 50 -10.69 11.82 -2.09
N SER A 51 -10.38 12.84 -2.90
CA SER A 51 -11.28 13.42 -3.91
C SER A 51 -10.58 13.51 -5.27
N LEU A 52 -11.35 13.69 -6.34
CA LEU A 52 -10.80 14.02 -7.66
C LEU A 52 -10.66 15.53 -7.82
N TRP A 53 -9.59 15.94 -8.49
CA TRP A 53 -9.24 17.33 -8.74
C TRP A 53 -8.86 17.53 -10.21
N ARG A 54 -9.16 18.70 -10.78
CA ARG A 54 -8.72 19.12 -12.12
C ARG A 54 -7.74 20.28 -12.02
N GLN A 55 -6.72 20.27 -12.87
CA GLN A 55 -5.79 21.39 -13.01
C GLN A 55 -5.31 21.54 -14.45
N SER A 56 -5.24 22.79 -14.93
CA SER A 56 -4.52 23.10 -16.17
C SER A 56 -3.01 23.10 -15.90
N LEU A 57 -2.22 22.59 -16.84
CA LEU A 57 -0.76 22.54 -16.72
C LEU A 57 -0.11 23.93 -16.55
N ASN A 58 -0.80 25.00 -16.94
CA ASN A 58 -0.32 26.38 -16.88
C ASN A 58 -0.86 27.17 -15.68
N SER A 59 -1.59 26.50 -14.78
CA SER A 59 -2.15 27.09 -13.57
C SER A 59 -1.56 26.42 -12.33
N SER A 60 -1.53 27.14 -11.20
CA SER A 60 -1.25 26.57 -9.88
C SER A 60 -2.51 26.34 -9.04
N THR A 61 -3.69 26.50 -9.63
CA THR A 61 -4.98 26.33 -8.96
C THR A 61 -5.59 24.98 -9.34
N ALA A 62 -5.89 24.15 -8.33
CA ALA A 62 -6.61 22.91 -8.49
C ALA A 62 -8.10 23.10 -8.12
N GLU A 63 -9.00 22.58 -8.95
CA GLU A 63 -10.45 22.60 -8.71
C GLU A 63 -10.93 21.21 -8.30
N GLN A 64 -11.64 21.10 -7.18
CA GLN A 64 -12.22 19.84 -6.72
C GLN A 64 -13.40 19.45 -7.61
N LEU A 65 -13.49 18.17 -7.99
CA LEU A 65 -14.55 17.64 -8.86
C LEU A 65 -15.51 16.70 -8.14
N THR A 66 -15.06 16.05 -7.06
CA THR A 66 -15.88 15.17 -6.24
C THR A 66 -15.80 15.56 -4.77
N ASN A 67 -16.89 15.35 -4.04
CA ASN A 67 -16.96 15.51 -2.60
C ASN A 67 -18.01 14.54 -2.04
N GLY A 68 -17.78 14.00 -0.84
CA GLY A 68 -18.67 13.02 -0.22
C GLY A 68 -17.91 12.03 0.65
N PRO A 69 -18.62 11.06 1.27
CA PRO A 69 -18.00 9.99 2.06
C PRO A 69 -17.15 9.07 1.19
N GLY A 70 -16.27 8.28 1.81
CA GLY A 70 -15.33 7.41 1.13
C GLY A 70 -14.23 8.18 0.40
N TYR A 71 -13.44 7.45 -0.39
CA TYR A 71 -12.26 8.00 -1.07
C TYR A 71 -12.23 7.65 -2.56
N ASP A 72 -11.96 8.65 -3.39
CA ASP A 72 -11.99 8.55 -4.85
C ASP A 72 -10.57 8.48 -5.45
N TYR A 73 -10.33 7.50 -6.32
CA TYR A 73 -9.00 7.13 -6.84
C TYR A 73 -9.01 6.74 -8.31
N GLN A 74 -7.82 6.65 -8.91
CA GLN A 74 -7.57 6.06 -10.23
C GLN A 74 -8.54 6.58 -11.31
N PRO A 75 -8.63 7.92 -11.52
CA PRO A 75 -9.51 8.46 -12.53
C PRO A 75 -9.05 8.06 -13.93
N ASP A 76 -9.99 7.99 -14.86
CA ASP A 76 -9.73 8.02 -16.29
C ASP A 76 -10.83 8.79 -17.03
N VAL A 77 -10.43 9.59 -18.03
CA VAL A 77 -11.32 10.54 -18.70
C VAL A 77 -11.80 9.93 -20.02
N SER A 78 -13.10 10.06 -20.32
CA SER A 78 -13.65 9.57 -21.57
C SER A 78 -13.02 10.30 -22.78
N PRO A 79 -12.90 9.65 -23.95
CA PRO A 79 -12.29 10.29 -25.12
C PRO A 79 -12.99 11.57 -25.58
N ASP A 80 -14.28 11.71 -25.29
CA ASP A 80 -15.08 12.90 -25.59
C ASP A 80 -15.03 13.97 -24.49
N GLY A 81 -14.33 13.72 -23.38
CA GLY A 81 -14.12 14.65 -22.28
C GLY A 81 -15.35 14.93 -21.42
N LYS A 82 -16.42 14.14 -21.54
CA LYS A 82 -17.67 14.35 -20.80
C LYS A 82 -17.73 13.63 -19.46
N TRP A 83 -17.00 12.54 -19.33
CA TRP A 83 -17.11 11.63 -18.18
C TRP A 83 -15.75 11.34 -17.57
N VAL A 84 -15.75 11.08 -16.27
CA VAL A 84 -14.62 10.47 -15.57
C VAL A 84 -15.10 9.18 -14.93
N ILE A 85 -14.45 8.08 -15.23
CA ILE A 85 -14.60 6.83 -14.46
C ILE A 85 -13.52 6.80 -13.39
N TYR A 86 -13.83 6.30 -12.20
CA TYR A 86 -12.88 6.25 -11.10
C TYR A 86 -13.24 5.12 -10.12
N ALA A 87 -12.25 4.65 -9.37
CA ALA A 87 -12.47 3.71 -8.27
C ALA A 87 -12.83 4.48 -7.00
N LYS A 88 -13.86 4.02 -6.27
CA LYS A 88 -14.26 4.59 -4.99
C LYS A 88 -14.19 3.51 -3.93
N TYR A 89 -13.41 3.77 -2.88
CA TYR A 89 -13.45 2.96 -1.67
C TYR A 89 -14.44 3.59 -0.68
N ASP A 90 -15.59 2.95 -0.52
CA ASP A 90 -16.62 3.37 0.41
C ASP A 90 -17.20 2.15 1.12
N GLN A 91 -17.23 2.20 2.45
CA GLN A 91 -17.69 1.10 3.30
C GLN A 91 -17.04 -0.25 2.94
N ASP A 92 -17.82 -1.23 2.47
CA ASP A 92 -17.42 -2.63 2.39
C ASP A 92 -16.81 -3.04 1.05
N ALA A 93 -16.73 -2.14 0.05
CA ALA A 93 -16.25 -2.50 -1.29
C ALA A 93 -15.47 -1.36 -1.97
N ILE A 94 -14.72 -1.72 -3.01
CA ILE A 94 -14.14 -0.76 -3.96
C ILE A 94 -14.91 -0.92 -5.27
N GLU A 95 -15.70 0.09 -5.62
CA GLU A 95 -16.57 0.04 -6.79
C GLU A 95 -16.16 1.12 -7.81
N LEU A 96 -16.51 0.92 -9.08
CA LEU A 96 -16.35 1.94 -10.10
C LEU A 96 -17.50 2.93 -10.04
N TRP A 97 -17.17 4.20 -10.19
CA TRP A 97 -18.10 5.32 -10.22
C TRP A 97 -17.89 6.15 -11.47
N LEU A 98 -18.96 6.83 -11.88
CA LEU A 98 -18.99 7.71 -13.03
C LEU A 98 -19.31 9.12 -12.59
N LEU A 99 -18.43 10.07 -12.88
CA LEU A 99 -18.63 11.51 -12.74
C LEU A 99 -18.98 12.12 -14.09
N ASP A 100 -20.07 12.88 -14.11
CA ASP A 100 -20.46 13.77 -15.20
C ASP A 100 -19.76 15.13 -15.05
N LEU A 101 -18.86 15.48 -15.96
CA LEU A 101 -18.10 16.72 -15.87
C LEU A 101 -18.95 17.97 -16.11
N SER A 102 -20.10 17.84 -16.79
CA SER A 102 -21.00 18.96 -17.06
C SER A 102 -21.88 19.30 -15.87
N THR A 103 -22.38 18.28 -15.16
CA THR A 103 -23.29 18.45 -14.03
C THR A 103 -22.60 18.36 -12.66
N ARG A 104 -21.34 17.91 -12.62
CA ARG A 104 -20.57 17.62 -11.40
C ARG A 104 -21.23 16.57 -10.49
N GLN A 105 -22.03 15.68 -11.07
CA GLN A 105 -22.73 14.63 -10.35
C GLN A 105 -22.04 13.28 -10.55
N SER A 106 -21.87 12.54 -9.46
CA SER A 106 -21.34 11.18 -9.47
C SER A 106 -22.42 10.14 -9.22
N LYS A 107 -22.31 8.96 -9.83
CA LYS A 107 -23.12 7.80 -9.48
C LYS A 107 -22.32 6.49 -9.53
N PRO A 108 -22.73 5.45 -8.77
CA PRO A 108 -22.11 4.13 -8.89
C PRO A 108 -22.30 3.58 -10.31
N LEU A 109 -21.23 3.00 -10.85
CA LEU A 109 -21.21 2.33 -12.13
C LEU A 109 -21.19 0.80 -11.96
N THR A 110 -20.60 0.31 -10.86
CA THR A 110 -20.69 -1.08 -10.41
C THR A 110 -21.29 -1.16 -8.99
N LYS A 111 -21.88 -2.32 -8.66
CA LYS A 111 -22.48 -2.65 -7.35
C LYS A 111 -22.35 -4.16 -7.10
N THR A 112 -21.14 -4.65 -7.17
CA THR A 112 -20.81 -6.07 -7.24
C THR A 112 -20.51 -6.68 -5.87
N GLY A 113 -20.16 -5.84 -4.88
CA GLY A 113 -19.63 -6.29 -3.59
C GLY A 113 -18.24 -6.92 -3.72
N ALA A 114 -17.51 -6.55 -4.78
CA ALA A 114 -16.15 -7.01 -5.08
C ALA A 114 -15.19 -5.82 -5.16
N VAL A 115 -13.92 -6.10 -5.40
CA VAL A 115 -12.91 -5.08 -5.64
C VAL A 115 -12.85 -4.79 -7.13
N ASN A 116 -13.20 -3.57 -7.52
CA ASN A 116 -13.17 -3.10 -8.91
C ASN A 116 -12.28 -1.85 -8.99
N VAL A 117 -11.18 -1.96 -9.74
CA VAL A 117 -10.12 -0.94 -9.77
C VAL A 117 -9.56 -0.76 -11.18
N GLU A 118 -8.70 0.25 -11.33
CA GLU A 118 -7.94 0.55 -12.55
C GLU A 118 -8.80 0.65 -13.82
N PRO A 119 -9.91 1.42 -13.80
CA PRO A 119 -10.74 1.56 -14.98
C PRO A 119 -10.00 2.35 -16.08
N ARG A 120 -10.16 1.91 -17.32
CA ARG A 120 -9.60 2.54 -18.53
C ARG A 120 -10.63 2.62 -19.65
N TRP A 121 -10.88 3.85 -20.11
CA TRP A 121 -11.65 4.06 -21.33
C TRP A 121 -10.87 3.56 -22.55
N SER A 122 -11.58 2.89 -23.46
CA SER A 122 -11.04 2.65 -24.79
C SER A 122 -10.91 3.97 -25.55
N PRO A 123 -9.96 4.09 -26.50
CA PRO A 123 -9.94 5.20 -27.45
C PRO A 123 -11.27 5.37 -28.18
N ALA A 124 -11.49 6.56 -28.74
CA ALA A 124 -12.68 6.83 -29.54
C ALA A 124 -12.71 5.92 -30.79
N SER A 125 -13.77 5.12 -30.91
CA SER A 125 -14.00 4.26 -32.08
C SER A 125 -15.32 4.60 -32.74
N LYS A 126 -15.31 4.74 -34.07
CA LYS A 126 -16.53 4.97 -34.85
C LYS A 126 -17.38 3.70 -35.01
N SER A 127 -16.79 2.52 -34.87
CA SER A 127 -17.42 1.23 -35.23
C SER A 127 -17.76 0.34 -34.04
N SER A 128 -17.01 0.39 -32.94
CA SER A 128 -17.15 -0.54 -31.81
C SER A 128 -17.83 0.06 -30.58
N GLY A 129 -18.24 1.33 -30.64
CA GLY A 129 -18.69 2.09 -29.47
C GLY A 129 -17.58 2.28 -28.42
N THR A 130 -17.89 3.04 -27.37
CA THR A 130 -16.97 3.27 -26.25
C THR A 130 -17.01 2.09 -25.29
N ARG A 131 -15.84 1.55 -24.95
CA ARG A 131 -15.68 0.45 -24.00
C ARG A 131 -14.88 0.90 -22.79
N VAL A 132 -14.97 0.12 -21.72
CA VAL A 132 -14.19 0.28 -20.49
C VAL A 132 -13.51 -1.05 -20.19
N ALA A 133 -12.20 -1.04 -19.97
CA ALA A 133 -11.48 -2.13 -19.33
C ALA A 133 -11.30 -1.83 -17.83
N PHE A 134 -11.33 -2.84 -16.97
CA PHE A 134 -11.11 -2.67 -15.54
C PHE A 134 -10.67 -3.99 -14.91
N VAL A 135 -10.06 -3.91 -13.72
CA VAL A 135 -9.73 -5.10 -12.92
C VAL A 135 -10.88 -5.38 -11.96
N SER A 136 -11.28 -6.64 -11.83
CA SER A 136 -12.31 -7.02 -10.86
C SER A 136 -12.07 -8.39 -10.24
N THR A 137 -12.42 -8.52 -8.96
CA THR A 137 -12.46 -9.81 -8.24
C THR A 137 -13.82 -10.50 -8.27
N GLN A 138 -14.79 -9.97 -9.03
CA GLN A 138 -16.18 -10.42 -8.98
C GLN A 138 -16.43 -11.87 -9.39
N ALA A 139 -15.53 -12.51 -10.15
CA ALA A 139 -15.73 -13.88 -10.63
C ALA A 139 -15.49 -14.93 -9.54
N ASN A 140 -14.35 -14.84 -8.86
CA ASN A 140 -13.75 -15.91 -8.05
C ASN A 140 -12.80 -15.36 -6.97
N GLN A 141 -12.90 -14.06 -6.63
CA GLN A 141 -12.00 -13.38 -5.69
C GLN A 141 -10.55 -13.21 -6.17
N HIS A 142 -10.19 -13.65 -7.38
CA HIS A 142 -8.90 -13.35 -8.01
C HIS A 142 -9.00 -12.13 -8.94
N PHE A 143 -7.89 -11.41 -9.13
CA PHE A 143 -7.86 -10.25 -10.01
C PHE A 143 -7.86 -10.67 -11.48
N HIS A 144 -8.92 -10.29 -12.20
CA HIS A 144 -9.04 -10.54 -13.63
C HIS A 144 -9.34 -9.24 -14.40
N ILE A 145 -9.02 -9.23 -15.69
CA ILE A 145 -9.38 -8.13 -16.59
C ILE A 145 -10.80 -8.34 -17.12
N PHE A 146 -11.63 -7.31 -16.99
CA PHE A 146 -12.97 -7.23 -17.56
C PHE A 146 -13.04 -6.13 -18.60
N VAL A 147 -13.89 -6.33 -19.61
CA VAL A 147 -14.30 -5.31 -20.57
C VAL A 147 -15.81 -5.20 -20.59
N ALA A 148 -16.32 -3.97 -20.74
CA ALA A 148 -17.73 -3.68 -20.85
C ALA A 148 -18.00 -2.59 -21.89
N GLN A 149 -19.16 -2.63 -22.53
CA GLN A 149 -19.67 -1.51 -23.32
C GLN A 149 -20.21 -0.42 -22.40
N PHE A 150 -20.02 0.85 -22.77
CA PHE A 150 -20.61 1.97 -22.05
C PHE A 150 -21.81 2.53 -22.81
N ASP A 151 -22.99 2.46 -22.20
CA ASP A 151 -24.19 3.14 -22.69
C ASP A 151 -24.21 4.58 -22.14
N ALA A 152 -23.88 5.55 -22.98
CA ALA A 152 -23.85 6.96 -22.58
C ALA A 152 -25.23 7.54 -22.24
N ALA A 153 -26.31 7.02 -22.85
CA ALA A 153 -27.67 7.51 -22.60
C ALA A 153 -28.16 7.08 -21.21
N LYS A 154 -27.87 5.83 -20.82
CA LYS A 154 -28.20 5.29 -19.49
C LYS A 154 -27.12 5.56 -18.45
N ARG A 155 -25.91 5.91 -18.90
CA ARG A 155 -24.71 6.11 -18.08
C ARG A 155 -24.37 4.83 -17.30
N GLU A 156 -24.35 3.69 -17.98
CA GLU A 156 -24.24 2.36 -17.38
C GLU A 156 -23.30 1.45 -18.19
N LEU A 157 -22.71 0.45 -17.54
CA LEU A 157 -21.98 -0.61 -18.21
C LEU A 157 -22.95 -1.71 -18.69
N LYS A 158 -22.73 -2.20 -19.90
CA LYS A 158 -23.43 -3.33 -20.49
C LYS A 158 -22.44 -4.37 -20.97
N GLU A 159 -22.94 -5.61 -21.12
CA GLU A 159 -22.16 -6.71 -21.67
C GLU A 159 -20.81 -6.88 -20.97
N VAL A 160 -20.81 -6.78 -19.64
CA VAL A 160 -19.63 -6.94 -18.80
C VAL A 160 -19.10 -8.37 -18.97
N GLN A 161 -17.89 -8.50 -19.49
CA GLN A 161 -17.26 -9.78 -19.84
C GLN A 161 -15.86 -9.85 -19.26
N ARG A 162 -15.51 -11.00 -18.68
CA ARG A 162 -14.15 -11.31 -18.26
C ARG A 162 -13.32 -11.66 -19.50
N LEU A 163 -12.13 -11.11 -19.64
CA LEU A 163 -11.23 -11.40 -20.77
C LEU A 163 -10.18 -12.47 -20.44
N THR A 164 -9.71 -12.51 -19.19
CA THR A 164 -8.65 -13.42 -18.77
C THR A 164 -9.20 -14.70 -18.16
N ALA A 165 -8.51 -15.81 -18.37
CA ALA A 165 -8.87 -17.12 -17.87
C ALA A 165 -8.38 -17.31 -16.43
N GLU A 166 -8.94 -18.28 -15.72
CA GLU A 166 -8.33 -18.70 -14.45
C GLU A 166 -7.25 -19.73 -14.77
N THR A 167 -5.99 -19.38 -14.51
CA THR A 167 -4.87 -20.28 -14.73
C THR A 167 -4.26 -20.65 -13.39
N ARG A 168 -4.21 -21.96 -13.11
CA ARG A 168 -3.50 -22.49 -11.95
C ARG A 168 -2.03 -22.68 -12.29
N SER A 169 -1.17 -22.01 -11.55
CA SER A 169 0.27 -22.14 -11.72
C SER A 169 0.76 -23.51 -11.24
N THR A 170 1.67 -24.11 -12.00
CA THR A 170 2.43 -25.30 -11.58
C THR A 170 3.65 -24.93 -10.74
N LEU A 171 3.99 -23.64 -10.67
CA LEU A 171 5.14 -23.13 -9.92
C LEU A 171 4.79 -22.96 -8.43
N PRO A 172 5.74 -23.22 -7.53
CA PRO A 172 5.54 -22.95 -6.12
C PRO A 172 5.48 -21.43 -5.89
N ARG A 173 4.31 -20.94 -5.48
CA ARG A 173 4.06 -19.54 -5.11
C ARG A 173 3.71 -19.43 -3.64
N VAL A 174 4.51 -18.64 -2.94
CA VAL A 174 4.37 -18.36 -1.50
C VAL A 174 3.45 -17.15 -1.31
N TYR A 175 3.86 -15.95 -1.73
CA TYR A 175 3.13 -14.70 -1.48
C TYR A 175 1.91 -14.47 -2.35
N TYR A 176 1.87 -15.18 -3.46
CA TYR A 176 0.83 -15.09 -4.46
C TYR A 176 -0.02 -16.35 -4.41
N SER A 177 -1.31 -16.24 -4.79
CA SER A 177 -2.15 -17.43 -4.86
C SER A 177 -1.58 -18.45 -5.85
N GLY A 178 -2.05 -19.70 -5.75
CA GLY A 178 -1.80 -20.71 -6.78
C GLY A 178 -2.47 -20.39 -8.11
N ILE A 179 -3.25 -19.32 -8.19
CA ILE A 179 -3.92 -18.80 -9.38
C ILE A 179 -3.17 -17.56 -9.87
N ASP A 180 -3.10 -17.39 -11.18
CA ASP A 180 -2.57 -16.18 -11.79
C ASP A 180 -3.44 -14.96 -11.47
N HIS A 181 -2.82 -13.78 -11.45
CA HIS A 181 -3.55 -12.52 -11.43
C HIS A 181 -3.32 -11.75 -12.72
N GLU A 182 -4.26 -10.88 -13.05
CA GLU A 182 -4.11 -9.92 -14.14
C GLU A 182 -4.56 -8.53 -13.69
N ILE A 183 -3.63 -7.57 -13.79
CA ILE A 183 -3.80 -6.22 -13.26
C ILE A 183 -3.30 -5.15 -14.24
N SER A 184 -3.59 -3.90 -13.94
CA SER A 184 -3.11 -2.71 -14.66
C SER A 184 -3.33 -2.73 -16.18
N PRO A 185 -4.57 -2.93 -16.65
CA PRO A 185 -4.87 -2.93 -18.08
C PRO A 185 -4.66 -1.53 -18.69
N THR A 186 -4.25 -1.48 -19.95
CA THR A 186 -4.22 -0.27 -20.78
C THR A 186 -4.49 -0.61 -22.24
N TRP A 187 -5.19 0.27 -22.96
CA TRP A 187 -5.60 0.06 -24.35
C TRP A 187 -4.52 0.49 -25.33
N SER A 188 -4.35 -0.27 -26.41
CA SER A 188 -3.64 0.24 -27.59
C SER A 188 -4.36 1.47 -28.15
N PRO A 189 -3.66 2.41 -28.80
CA PRO A 189 -4.29 3.63 -29.35
C PRO A 189 -5.38 3.37 -30.40
N ASP A 190 -5.32 2.22 -31.09
CA ASP A 190 -6.37 1.79 -32.04
C ASP A 190 -7.53 1.04 -31.36
N GLY A 191 -7.43 0.80 -30.06
CA GLY A 191 -8.45 0.14 -29.24
C GLY A 191 -8.61 -1.35 -29.51
N LYS A 192 -7.70 -2.00 -30.24
CA LYS A 192 -7.81 -3.43 -30.58
C LYS A 192 -7.21 -4.34 -29.54
N ASP A 193 -6.16 -3.89 -28.85
CA ASP A 193 -5.41 -4.70 -27.90
C ASP A 193 -5.40 -4.08 -26.50
N ILE A 194 -5.14 -4.93 -25.51
CA ILE A 194 -4.92 -4.55 -24.12
C ILE A 194 -3.55 -5.08 -23.71
N ILE A 195 -2.74 -4.21 -23.09
CA ILE A 195 -1.57 -4.63 -22.30
C ILE A 195 -1.96 -4.66 -20.83
N PHE A 196 -1.48 -5.65 -20.10
CA PHE A 196 -1.70 -5.82 -18.66
C PHE A 196 -0.47 -6.47 -18.01
N VAL A 197 -0.47 -6.54 -16.68
CA VAL A 197 0.56 -7.20 -15.88
C VAL A 197 0.01 -8.54 -15.38
N SER A 198 0.79 -9.61 -15.51
CA SER A 198 0.43 -10.93 -14.97
C SER A 198 1.65 -11.71 -14.49
N ASN A 199 1.46 -12.43 -13.39
CA ASN A 199 2.43 -13.34 -12.79
C ASN A 199 2.43 -14.73 -13.42
N HIS A 200 1.74 -14.93 -14.55
CA HIS A 200 1.78 -16.18 -15.31
C HIS A 200 3.24 -16.62 -15.56
N ASN A 201 3.55 -17.88 -15.22
CA ASN A 201 4.90 -18.47 -15.24
C ASN A 201 5.97 -17.79 -14.35
N HIS A 202 5.57 -16.96 -13.39
CA HIS A 202 6.45 -16.38 -12.37
C HIS A 202 6.18 -16.97 -10.98
N THR A 203 7.23 -17.21 -10.20
CA THR A 203 7.12 -17.58 -8.78
C THR A 203 6.93 -16.35 -7.87
N ASN A 204 7.57 -15.23 -8.22
CA ASN A 204 7.69 -14.02 -7.38
C ASN A 204 7.41 -12.76 -8.22
N GLY A 205 7.01 -11.68 -7.55
CA GLY A 205 6.62 -10.42 -8.18
C GLY A 205 5.22 -10.46 -8.81
N ALA A 206 4.71 -9.29 -9.17
CA ALA A 206 3.45 -9.17 -9.90
C ALA A 206 3.55 -9.68 -11.35
N GLY A 207 4.77 -9.92 -11.84
CA GLY A 207 5.04 -10.60 -13.11
C GLY A 207 5.37 -9.67 -14.28
N GLY A 208 5.30 -10.20 -15.49
CA GLY A 208 5.71 -9.50 -16.71
C GLY A 208 4.58 -8.69 -17.37
N LEU A 209 4.88 -8.08 -18.52
CA LEU A 209 3.89 -7.40 -19.34
C LEU A 209 3.35 -8.37 -20.39
N TRP A 210 2.02 -8.46 -20.46
CA TRP A 210 1.26 -9.34 -21.32
C TRP A 210 0.36 -8.52 -22.24
N ARG A 211 0.07 -9.07 -23.43
CA ARG A 211 -0.82 -8.45 -24.41
C ARG A 211 -1.87 -9.45 -24.87
N MET A 212 -3.09 -8.98 -25.05
CA MET A 212 -4.21 -9.76 -25.60
C MET A 212 -5.09 -8.88 -26.50
N ASN A 213 -5.95 -9.53 -27.30
CA ASN A 213 -7.01 -8.83 -28.01
C ASN A 213 -8.06 -8.30 -27.01
N SER A 214 -8.61 -7.13 -27.29
CA SER A 214 -9.66 -6.49 -26.47
C SER A 214 -11.05 -7.09 -26.62
N THR A 215 -11.25 -7.98 -27.59
CA THR A 215 -12.52 -8.63 -27.88
C THR A 215 -12.43 -10.09 -27.47
N PRO A 216 -13.30 -10.55 -26.56
CA PRO A 216 -13.27 -11.94 -26.11
C PRO A 216 -13.66 -12.89 -27.26
N LEU A 217 -12.90 -13.97 -27.42
CA LEU A 217 -13.31 -15.11 -28.23
C LEU A 217 -14.10 -16.07 -27.33
N LEU A 218 -15.42 -16.12 -27.52
CA LEU A 218 -16.30 -17.04 -26.78
C LEU A 218 -16.00 -18.48 -27.19
N VAL A 219 -15.69 -19.34 -26.22
CA VAL A 219 -15.41 -20.77 -26.47
C VAL A 219 -16.63 -21.63 -26.18
N GLU A 220 -17.35 -21.39 -25.08
CA GLU A 220 -18.54 -22.16 -24.70
C GLU A 220 -19.47 -21.38 -23.73
N ALA A 221 -20.77 -21.69 -23.76
CA ALA A 221 -21.74 -21.18 -22.80
C ALA A 221 -21.45 -21.77 -21.40
N PRO A 222 -21.67 -21.01 -20.30
CA PRO A 222 -21.35 -21.49 -18.96
C PRO A 222 -22.14 -22.77 -18.64
N PRO A 223 -21.53 -23.76 -17.94
CA PRO A 223 -22.22 -24.97 -17.57
C PRO A 223 -23.45 -24.65 -16.69
N PRO A 224 -24.56 -25.42 -16.81
CA PRO A 224 -25.74 -25.20 -16.00
C PRO A 224 -25.41 -25.30 -14.51
N VAL A 225 -25.81 -24.27 -13.76
CA VAL A 225 -25.57 -24.20 -12.32
C VAL A 225 -26.39 -25.28 -11.60
N PRO A 226 -25.78 -26.18 -10.81
CA PRO A 226 -26.52 -27.12 -9.98
C PRO A 226 -27.36 -26.37 -8.94
N ARG A 227 -28.62 -26.77 -8.75
CA ARG A 227 -29.41 -26.26 -7.61
C ARG A 227 -28.77 -26.77 -6.32
N GLY A 228 -28.37 -25.86 -5.44
CA GLY A 228 -27.95 -26.23 -4.09
C GLY A 228 -29.11 -26.85 -3.29
N PRO A 229 -28.82 -27.61 -2.22
CA PRO A 229 -29.86 -27.98 -1.27
C PRO A 229 -30.48 -26.67 -0.74
N PHE A 230 -31.80 -26.62 -0.62
CA PHE A 230 -32.60 -25.44 -0.23
C PHE A 230 -32.91 -24.38 -1.31
N GLY A 231 -32.61 -24.60 -2.59
CA GLY A 231 -33.20 -23.81 -3.68
C GLY A 231 -32.68 -22.37 -3.83
N MET A 232 -31.56 -22.01 -3.19
CA MET A 232 -30.84 -20.78 -3.54
C MET A 232 -30.20 -20.93 -4.93
N MET A 233 -30.34 -19.91 -5.78
CA MET A 233 -29.57 -19.83 -7.03
C MET A 233 -28.09 -19.67 -6.71
N ALA A 234 -27.26 -20.63 -7.12
CA ALA A 234 -25.82 -20.41 -7.15
C ALA A 234 -25.49 -19.34 -8.22
N ARG A 235 -24.45 -18.54 -7.95
CA ARG A 235 -23.99 -17.44 -8.82
C ARG A 235 -23.75 -17.99 -10.24
N ARG A 236 -24.34 -17.37 -11.28
CA ARG A 236 -24.02 -17.72 -12.68
C ARG A 236 -22.53 -17.49 -12.91
N LEU A 237 -21.80 -18.56 -13.25
CA LEU A 237 -20.42 -18.44 -13.69
C LEU A 237 -20.37 -17.65 -15.00
N PRO A 238 -19.41 -16.72 -15.17
CA PRO A 238 -19.23 -16.02 -16.44
C PRO A 238 -18.87 -17.02 -17.57
N PRO A 239 -19.10 -16.67 -18.85
CA PRO A 239 -18.73 -17.50 -20.00
C PRO A 239 -17.24 -17.86 -19.99
N ILE A 240 -16.89 -19.02 -20.56
CA ILE A 240 -15.49 -19.41 -20.77
C ILE A 240 -14.99 -18.67 -22.02
N VAL A 241 -14.00 -17.80 -21.82
CA VAL A 241 -13.31 -17.06 -22.88
C VAL A 241 -11.99 -17.77 -23.17
N LYS A 242 -11.64 -17.90 -24.46
CA LYS A 242 -10.27 -18.30 -24.83
C LYS A 242 -9.40 -17.10 -24.58
N GLU A 243 -8.57 -17.17 -23.55
CA GLU A 243 -7.51 -16.20 -23.42
C GLU A 243 -6.45 -16.48 -24.49
N GLU A 244 -6.30 -15.58 -25.44
CA GLU A 244 -5.19 -15.55 -26.40
C GLU A 244 -4.24 -14.41 -26.04
N SER A 245 -3.62 -14.51 -24.87
CA SER A 245 -2.61 -13.57 -24.40
C SER A 245 -1.20 -14.10 -24.69
N ARG A 246 -0.24 -13.18 -24.85
CA ARG A 246 1.19 -13.49 -24.95
C ARG A 246 2.00 -12.52 -24.13
N GLN A 247 3.06 -13.01 -23.51
CA GLN A 247 4.03 -12.17 -22.85
C GLN A 247 4.78 -11.34 -23.91
N ILE A 248 4.92 -10.04 -23.65
CA ILE A 248 5.66 -9.10 -24.50
C ILE A 248 6.88 -8.52 -23.81
N TYR A 249 7.01 -8.68 -22.48
CA TYR A 249 8.21 -8.31 -21.75
C TYR A 249 8.33 -9.13 -20.48
N ASP A 250 9.52 -9.69 -20.25
CA ASP A 250 9.82 -10.49 -19.08
C ASP A 250 10.59 -9.68 -18.04
N GLU A 251 9.85 -9.25 -17.02
CA GLU A 251 10.38 -8.60 -15.84
C GLU A 251 9.59 -9.11 -14.64
N LYS A 252 10.26 -9.36 -13.50
CA LYS A 252 9.57 -9.56 -12.23
C LYS A 252 9.11 -8.21 -11.69
N THR A 253 8.11 -7.61 -12.35
CA THR A 253 7.63 -6.29 -11.94
C THR A 253 6.91 -6.38 -10.58
N THR A 254 6.69 -5.25 -9.93
CA THR A 254 5.88 -5.18 -8.71
C THR A 254 4.44 -4.78 -9.05
N TRP A 255 3.58 -4.77 -8.03
CA TRP A 255 2.20 -4.29 -8.09
C TRP A 255 2.01 -2.86 -8.63
N ARG A 256 3.10 -2.10 -8.84
CA ARG A 256 3.09 -0.69 -9.27
C ARG A 256 3.47 -0.46 -10.73
N ALA A 257 3.68 -1.50 -11.52
CA ALA A 257 4.17 -1.37 -12.89
C ALA A 257 3.33 -0.42 -13.76
N ARG A 258 2.00 -0.53 -13.69
CA ARG A 258 1.02 0.40 -14.29
C ARG A 258 1.40 0.89 -15.70
N PRO A 259 1.47 -0.02 -16.70
CA PRO A 259 1.91 0.33 -18.05
C PRO A 259 0.96 1.30 -18.75
N ASP A 260 1.50 2.11 -19.67
CA ASP A 260 0.71 3.00 -20.53
C ASP A 260 1.31 3.11 -21.94
N TRP A 261 0.43 3.16 -22.95
CA TRP A 261 0.82 3.23 -24.36
C TRP A 261 1.20 4.64 -24.79
N SER A 262 2.24 4.76 -25.60
CA SER A 262 2.46 5.98 -26.38
C SER A 262 1.35 6.16 -27.42
N SER A 263 1.01 7.41 -27.73
CA SER A 263 -0.08 7.73 -28.66
C SER A 263 0.11 7.18 -30.08
N ASP A 264 1.35 6.92 -30.49
CA ASP A 264 1.71 6.32 -31.79
C ASP A 264 1.66 4.78 -31.79
N GLY A 265 1.41 4.15 -30.64
CA GLY A 265 1.32 2.70 -30.51
C GLY A 265 2.67 1.98 -30.62
N LYS A 266 3.81 2.67 -30.46
CA LYS A 266 5.13 2.04 -30.63
C LYS A 266 5.85 1.73 -29.34
N ARG A 267 5.48 2.39 -28.24
CA ARG A 267 6.17 2.29 -26.96
C ARG A 267 5.18 2.11 -25.82
N VAL A 268 5.67 1.48 -24.77
CA VAL A 268 4.97 1.35 -23.48
C VAL A 268 5.89 1.93 -22.42
N VAL A 269 5.34 2.79 -21.57
CA VAL A 269 6.02 3.27 -20.36
C VAL A 269 5.47 2.51 -19.16
N TYR A 270 6.30 2.20 -18.18
CA TYR A 270 5.90 1.53 -16.93
C TYR A 270 6.86 1.91 -15.80
N ALA A 271 6.44 1.71 -14.56
CA ALA A 271 7.28 1.86 -13.38
C ALA A 271 8.02 0.55 -13.10
N SER A 272 9.35 0.59 -13.05
CA SER A 272 10.20 -0.56 -12.73
C SER A 272 10.89 -0.34 -11.40
N TYR A 273 10.91 -1.39 -10.59
CA TYR A 273 11.68 -1.44 -9.35
C TYR A 273 13.10 -2.00 -9.58
N LEU A 274 13.37 -2.59 -10.76
CA LEU A 274 14.60 -3.35 -11.03
C LEU A 274 15.84 -2.52 -11.34
N ALA A 275 15.83 -1.22 -11.08
CA ALA A 275 16.82 -0.35 -11.68
C ALA A 275 17.68 0.36 -10.63
N ALA A 276 18.77 -0.30 -10.28
CA ALA A 276 20.11 0.27 -10.41
C ALA A 276 21.12 -0.88 -10.31
N PRO A 277 22.30 -0.81 -10.94
CA PRO A 277 23.42 -1.72 -10.69
C PRO A 277 23.95 -1.72 -9.23
N LYS A 278 23.21 -1.10 -8.29
CA LYS A 278 23.53 -0.94 -6.86
C LYS A 278 22.34 -1.18 -5.91
N GLY A 279 21.32 -1.96 -6.32
CA GLY A 279 20.28 -2.48 -5.41
C GLY A 279 19.61 -1.43 -4.53
N ALA A 280 19.16 -0.31 -5.12
CA ALA A 280 18.73 0.87 -4.38
C ALA A 280 17.23 0.91 -4.03
N GLY A 281 16.46 -0.11 -4.43
CA GLY A 281 15.08 -0.31 -3.95
C GLY A 281 14.08 0.82 -4.23
N HIS A 282 14.17 1.49 -5.39
CA HIS A 282 13.26 2.59 -5.76
C HIS A 282 12.64 2.39 -7.16
N TYR A 283 11.48 3.01 -7.37
CA TYR A 283 10.74 3.00 -8.64
C TYR A 283 11.27 4.06 -9.59
N GLN A 284 11.50 3.65 -10.84
CA GLN A 284 11.79 4.57 -11.93
C GLN A 284 11.01 4.21 -13.18
N LEU A 285 10.84 5.20 -14.07
CA LEU A 285 10.11 5.00 -15.31
C LEU A 285 11.03 4.39 -16.37
N ARG A 286 10.55 3.32 -17.01
CA ARG A 286 11.22 2.67 -18.13
C ARG A 286 10.29 2.62 -19.33
N THR A 287 10.88 2.48 -20.51
CA THR A 287 10.15 2.32 -21.77
C THR A 287 10.61 1.09 -22.51
N ILE A 288 9.65 0.37 -23.11
CA ILE A 288 9.89 -0.74 -24.03
C ILE A 288 9.21 -0.46 -25.37
N ALA A 289 9.62 -1.15 -26.43
CA ALA A 289 8.86 -1.19 -27.67
C ALA A 289 7.63 -2.09 -27.48
N ALA A 290 6.47 -1.67 -28.01
CA ALA A 290 5.21 -2.37 -27.79
C ALA A 290 5.07 -3.73 -28.50
N GLU A 291 5.91 -3.96 -29.51
CA GLU A 291 5.92 -5.20 -30.32
C GLU A 291 7.12 -6.11 -30.00
N ALA A 292 8.13 -5.61 -29.28
CA ALA A 292 9.37 -6.35 -29.08
C ALA A 292 9.28 -7.19 -27.81
N GLY A 293 9.44 -8.51 -27.94
CA GLY A 293 9.37 -9.45 -26.81
C GLY A 293 10.48 -9.25 -25.77
N THR A 294 11.75 -9.29 -26.19
CA THR A 294 12.91 -9.31 -25.28
C THR A 294 13.79 -8.05 -25.38
N ALA A 295 13.28 -6.94 -25.93
CA ALA A 295 14.07 -5.71 -26.05
C ALA A 295 14.39 -5.14 -24.67
N GLU A 296 15.62 -4.64 -24.49
CA GLU A 296 16.00 -4.00 -23.22
C GLU A 296 15.14 -2.76 -22.97
N ALA A 297 14.61 -2.66 -21.75
CA ALA A 297 13.85 -1.49 -21.33
C ALA A 297 14.79 -0.29 -21.11
N ALA A 298 14.54 0.80 -21.84
CA ALA A 298 15.31 2.03 -21.69
C ALA A 298 14.84 2.81 -20.45
N VAL A 299 15.79 3.17 -19.58
CA VAL A 299 15.53 4.00 -18.41
C VAL A 299 15.27 5.44 -18.84
N LEU A 300 14.18 6.03 -18.35
CA LEU A 300 13.98 7.47 -18.49
C LEU A 300 14.76 8.19 -17.38
N PRO A 301 15.48 9.30 -17.68
CA PRO A 301 16.16 10.08 -16.66
C PRO A 301 15.20 10.46 -15.53
N GLY A 302 15.54 10.01 -14.32
CA GLY A 302 14.71 10.09 -13.13
C GLY A 302 15.43 10.77 -11.97
N PRO A 303 14.80 10.78 -10.78
CA PRO A 303 15.29 11.47 -9.59
C PRO A 303 16.47 10.70 -8.95
N SER A 304 16.96 11.17 -7.80
CA SER A 304 18.07 10.53 -7.09
C SER A 304 17.72 9.11 -6.61
N ALA A 305 18.71 8.36 -6.11
CA ALA A 305 18.53 6.96 -5.73
C ALA A 305 17.60 6.71 -4.50
N GLU A 306 16.99 7.74 -3.92
CA GLU A 306 16.09 7.68 -2.75
C GLU A 306 14.64 8.07 -3.10
N GLU A 307 14.35 8.37 -4.37
CA GLU A 307 13.08 8.94 -4.81
C GLU A 307 12.40 8.03 -5.85
N ASN A 308 11.07 7.96 -5.82
CA ASN A 308 10.26 7.08 -6.64
C ASN A 308 9.51 7.87 -7.72
N ASP A 309 9.52 7.38 -8.96
CA ASP A 309 8.62 7.79 -10.04
C ASP A 309 7.73 6.62 -10.48
N PHE A 310 6.41 6.83 -10.50
CA PHE A 310 5.43 5.78 -10.80
C PHE A 310 4.11 6.36 -11.36
N ASN A 311 3.17 5.47 -11.70
CA ASN A 311 1.87 5.81 -12.34
C ASN A 311 2.02 6.69 -13.60
N PRO A 312 2.85 6.30 -14.59
CA PRO A 312 3.05 7.09 -15.79
C PRO A 312 1.81 7.10 -16.69
N ARG A 313 1.52 8.24 -17.34
CA ARG A 313 0.43 8.42 -18.32
C ARG A 313 0.85 9.33 -19.46
N TRP A 314 0.81 8.85 -20.69
CA TRP A 314 1.05 9.65 -21.89
C TRP A 314 -0.09 10.65 -22.12
N SER A 315 0.26 11.85 -22.56
CA SER A 315 -0.74 12.80 -23.05
C SER A 315 -1.37 12.26 -24.34
N PRO A 316 -2.67 12.55 -24.61
CA PRO A 316 -3.33 12.13 -25.84
C PRO A 316 -2.60 12.56 -27.13
N ASP A 317 -1.94 13.73 -27.10
CA ASP A 317 -1.13 14.23 -28.21
C ASP A 317 0.30 13.63 -28.31
N GLY A 318 0.70 12.81 -27.34
CA GLY A 318 2.02 12.16 -27.27
C GLY A 318 3.21 13.07 -26.94
N LYS A 319 2.98 14.36 -26.66
CA LYS A 319 4.07 15.33 -26.42
C LYS A 319 4.54 15.38 -24.97
N SER A 320 3.77 14.82 -24.06
CA SER A 320 4.03 14.89 -22.63
C SER A 320 3.77 13.55 -21.94
N LEU A 321 4.48 13.35 -20.82
CA LEU A 321 4.29 12.23 -19.92
C LEU A 321 4.03 12.77 -18.51
N ALA A 322 2.85 12.47 -17.94
CA ALA A 322 2.54 12.75 -16.55
C ALA A 322 2.89 11.55 -15.67
N PHE A 323 3.36 11.80 -14.45
CA PHE A 323 3.70 10.74 -13.49
C PHE A 323 3.68 11.29 -12.06
N ILE A 324 3.61 10.38 -11.08
CA ILE A 324 3.70 10.72 -9.66
C ILE A 324 5.14 10.52 -9.20
N SER A 325 5.66 11.47 -8.42
CA SER A 325 7.00 11.41 -7.84
C SER A 325 7.00 11.68 -6.34
N THR A 326 7.90 11.04 -5.60
CA THR A 326 8.15 11.34 -4.17
C THR A 326 9.25 12.38 -3.94
N ARG A 327 9.86 12.92 -5.01
CA ARG A 327 11.03 13.83 -4.91
C ARG A 327 10.79 15.17 -4.19
N SER A 328 9.54 15.48 -3.86
CA SER A 328 9.18 16.62 -3.02
C SER A 328 8.93 16.25 -1.55
N GLY A 329 9.40 15.07 -1.12
CA GLY A 329 9.16 14.51 0.23
C GLY A 329 7.77 13.91 0.44
N ASN A 330 6.91 13.94 -0.58
CA ASN A 330 5.56 13.40 -0.60
C ASN A 330 5.14 13.18 -2.07
N PHE A 331 3.98 12.56 -2.30
CA PHE A 331 3.43 12.36 -3.63
C PHE A 331 3.14 13.69 -4.31
N SER A 332 3.74 13.88 -5.47
CA SER A 332 3.60 15.09 -6.27
C SER A 332 3.43 14.75 -7.74
N LEU A 333 2.65 15.56 -8.45
CA LEU A 333 2.43 15.39 -9.88
C LEU A 333 3.53 16.09 -10.69
N TRP A 334 4.16 15.36 -11.60
CA TRP A 334 5.18 15.85 -12.51
C TRP A 334 4.78 15.62 -13.96
N VAL A 335 5.26 16.50 -14.83
CA VAL A 335 5.13 16.36 -16.28
C VAL A 335 6.51 16.48 -16.92
N ARG A 336 6.81 15.53 -17.80
CA ARG A 336 7.98 15.51 -18.67
C ARG A 336 7.55 15.87 -20.09
N ASP A 337 8.22 16.84 -20.68
CA ASP A 337 8.15 17.10 -22.12
C ASP A 337 8.98 16.06 -22.88
N VAL A 338 8.42 15.50 -23.94
CA VAL A 338 9.02 14.34 -24.63
C VAL A 338 10.17 14.75 -25.55
N ALA A 339 10.10 15.94 -26.15
CA ALA A 339 11.10 16.41 -27.11
C ALA A 339 12.34 17.00 -26.42
N SER A 340 12.13 17.80 -25.37
CA SER A 340 13.19 18.49 -24.62
C SER A 340 13.63 17.76 -23.36
N GLU A 341 12.90 16.71 -22.96
CA GLU A 341 13.13 15.92 -21.75
C GLU A 341 12.99 16.67 -20.42
N LYS A 342 12.64 17.96 -20.48
CA LYS A 342 12.47 18.81 -19.29
C LYS A 342 11.31 18.32 -18.45
N GLN A 343 11.54 18.29 -17.14
CA GLN A 343 10.55 17.89 -16.15
C GLN A 343 10.18 19.09 -15.28
N ARG A 344 8.90 19.19 -14.92
CA ARG A 344 8.42 20.17 -13.95
C ARG A 344 7.30 19.61 -13.09
N GLN A 345 7.27 20.05 -11.84
CA GLN A 345 6.15 19.79 -10.95
C GLN A 345 4.93 20.61 -11.38
N ILE A 346 3.76 19.98 -11.35
CA ILE A 346 2.47 20.65 -11.42
C ILE A 346 2.02 20.87 -9.97
N ALA A 347 2.27 22.06 -9.42
CA ALA A 347 2.02 22.36 -8.01
C ALA A 347 0.59 22.86 -7.76
N GLN A 348 -0.06 22.35 -6.71
CA GLN A 348 -1.40 22.74 -6.26
C GLN A 348 -1.32 23.85 -5.20
N LYS A 349 -0.87 25.07 -5.57
CA LYS A 349 -0.70 26.20 -4.62
C LYS A 349 -2.01 26.78 -4.11
N GLU A 350 -3.06 26.71 -4.93
CA GLU A 350 -4.40 27.15 -4.59
C GLU A 350 -5.39 26.01 -4.82
N ARG A 351 -6.43 25.93 -3.97
CA ARG A 351 -7.46 24.88 -4.04
C ARG A 351 -8.84 25.51 -4.02
N LYS A 352 -9.64 25.20 -5.05
CA LYS A 352 -11.05 25.56 -5.15
C LYS A 352 -11.89 24.35 -4.77
N PHE A 353 -12.44 24.37 -3.56
CA PHE A 353 -13.29 23.31 -3.03
C PHE A 353 -14.74 23.44 -3.54
N LEU A 354 -15.45 22.32 -3.64
CA LEU A 354 -16.87 22.29 -4.01
C LEU A 354 -17.79 22.81 -2.90
N ALA A 355 -17.32 22.75 -1.66
CA ALA A 355 -18.04 23.22 -0.49
C ALA A 355 -17.17 24.20 0.31
N PRO A 356 -17.78 25.14 1.05
CA PRO A 356 -17.04 25.98 1.99
C PRO A 356 -16.30 25.14 3.03
N MET A 357 -15.04 25.47 3.27
CA MET A 357 -14.18 24.76 4.22
C MET A 357 -13.88 25.60 5.45
N ALA A 358 -13.41 24.96 6.51
CA ALA A 358 -12.80 25.58 7.69
C ALA A 358 -11.30 25.20 7.75
N SER A 359 -10.56 25.80 8.66
CA SER A 359 -9.18 25.41 8.94
C SER A 359 -8.91 25.31 10.43
N ILE A 360 -8.07 24.36 10.82
CA ILE A 360 -7.53 24.26 12.16
C ILE A 360 -6.01 24.33 12.13
N ARG A 361 -5.41 24.81 13.21
CA ARG A 361 -3.97 24.69 13.48
C ARG A 361 -3.79 24.12 14.89
N LEU A 362 -2.90 23.16 15.06
CA LEU A 362 -2.62 22.57 16.36
C LEU A 362 -1.45 23.30 17.02
N GLN A 363 -1.55 23.54 18.32
CA GLN A 363 -0.49 24.18 19.11
C GLN A 363 -0.34 23.45 20.44
N GLY A 364 0.88 23.01 20.74
CA GLY A 364 1.19 22.42 22.05
C GLY A 364 1.04 23.45 23.18
N GLY A 365 0.70 23.00 24.38
CA GLY A 365 0.70 23.82 25.60
C GLY A 365 2.10 23.96 26.21
N GLN A 366 2.27 24.86 27.18
CA GLN A 366 3.55 25.13 27.87
C GLN A 366 3.94 24.05 28.91
N SER A 367 3.82 22.75 28.62
CA SER A 367 4.22 21.70 29.58
C SER A 367 5.07 20.61 28.93
N VAL A 368 6.28 20.44 29.51
CA VAL A 368 7.32 19.39 29.47
C VAL A 368 7.79 18.82 28.13
N ILE A 369 6.99 18.81 27.06
CA ILE A 369 7.47 18.33 25.76
C ILE A 369 8.22 19.49 25.07
N PRO A 370 9.57 19.46 24.96
CA PRO A 370 10.27 20.37 24.06
C PRO A 370 9.67 20.22 22.65
N ALA A 371 9.72 21.24 21.80
CA ALA A 371 9.13 21.16 20.46
C ALA A 371 9.48 19.84 19.76
N ALA A 372 8.50 18.93 19.68
CA ALA A 372 8.67 17.56 19.24
C ALA A 372 7.54 17.20 18.26
N PRO A 373 7.81 16.31 17.30
CA PRO A 373 6.76 15.70 16.50
C PRO A 373 5.80 14.92 17.40
N VAL A 374 4.53 14.84 16.99
CA VAL A 374 3.52 13.97 17.60
C VAL A 374 2.75 13.26 16.49
N ARG A 375 2.24 12.06 16.76
CA ARG A 375 1.29 11.39 15.86
C ARG A 375 -0.08 12.02 16.01
N VAL A 376 -0.72 12.33 14.88
CA VAL A 376 -2.03 12.99 14.84
C VAL A 376 -2.97 12.25 13.89
N SER A 377 -4.21 12.03 14.33
CA SER A 377 -5.32 11.60 13.49
C SER A 377 -6.45 12.64 13.55
N ILE A 378 -6.98 13.04 12.39
CA ILE A 378 -8.07 14.02 12.30
C ILE A 378 -9.20 13.43 11.46
N THR A 379 -10.39 13.35 12.04
CA THR A 379 -11.60 12.90 11.35
C THR A 379 -12.59 14.06 11.22
N GLY A 380 -12.96 14.42 9.99
CA GLY A 380 -13.93 15.48 9.71
C GLY A 380 -15.38 15.07 9.92
N ALA A 381 -16.29 16.03 9.74
CA ALA A 381 -17.73 15.82 9.93
C ALA A 381 -18.36 14.81 8.95
N ASP A 382 -17.70 14.57 7.83
CA ASP A 382 -18.05 13.58 6.81
C ASP A 382 -17.37 12.21 7.05
N SER A 383 -16.76 12.02 8.22
CA SER A 383 -16.05 10.81 8.64
C SER A 383 -14.78 10.47 7.83
N ARG A 384 -14.27 11.41 7.03
CA ARG A 384 -12.99 11.26 6.31
C ARG A 384 -11.80 11.75 7.13
N THR A 385 -10.62 11.25 6.80
CA THR A 385 -9.37 11.77 7.36
C THR A 385 -8.92 13.05 6.66
N TYR A 386 -8.38 13.99 7.44
CA TYR A 386 -7.76 15.22 6.95
C TYR A 386 -6.34 15.38 7.51
N ALA A 387 -5.43 15.89 6.69
CA ALA A 387 -4.03 16.09 7.04
C ALA A 387 -3.51 17.39 6.41
N PRO A 388 -2.36 17.93 6.88
CA PRO A 388 -1.65 18.99 6.18
C PRO A 388 -1.39 18.65 4.71
N ASP A 389 -1.30 19.67 3.86
CA ASP A 389 -1.21 19.51 2.41
C ASP A 389 0.06 18.78 1.93
N ASN A 390 1.10 18.77 2.75
CA ASN A 390 2.41 18.16 2.52
C ASN A 390 2.67 16.92 3.39
N ALA A 391 1.72 16.50 4.23
CA ALA A 391 1.94 15.40 5.18
C ALA A 391 2.01 14.04 4.49
N VAL A 392 2.96 13.19 4.87
CA VAL A 392 2.86 11.76 4.61
C VAL A 392 1.73 11.21 5.47
N VAL A 393 0.80 10.50 4.84
CA VAL A 393 -0.37 9.93 5.51
C VAL A 393 -0.15 8.43 5.61
N TYR A 394 -0.20 7.93 6.84
CA TYR A 394 -0.11 6.52 7.19
C TYR A 394 -1.51 5.97 7.51
N ALA A 395 -1.66 4.66 7.45
CA ALA A 395 -2.91 3.99 7.75
C ALA A 395 -2.67 2.90 8.81
N ASP A 396 -3.61 2.76 9.73
CA ASP A 396 -3.57 1.72 10.75
C ASP A 396 -4.16 0.43 10.18
N ASP A 397 -3.39 -0.66 10.26
CA ASP A 397 -3.75 -1.98 9.74
C ASP A 397 -4.84 -2.68 10.58
N SER A 398 -5.05 -2.22 11.82
CA SER A 398 -6.01 -2.81 12.75
C SER A 398 -6.93 -1.74 13.33
N PHE A 399 -8.24 -1.89 13.18
CA PHE A 399 -9.19 -1.00 13.86
C PHE A 399 -10.55 -1.66 14.13
N ASP A 400 -11.20 -1.29 15.23
CA ASP A 400 -12.55 -1.76 15.55
C ASP A 400 -13.60 -0.81 14.94
N ARG A 401 -14.52 -1.34 14.12
CA ARG A 401 -15.64 -0.57 13.58
C ARG A 401 -16.61 -0.06 14.64
N LYS A 402 -16.63 -0.70 15.82
CA LYS A 402 -17.39 -0.20 16.97
C LYS A 402 -16.81 1.11 17.51
N GLU A 403 -15.52 1.35 17.31
CA GLU A 403 -14.85 2.58 17.73
C GLU A 403 -14.85 3.62 16.62
N ARG A 404 -14.58 3.23 15.37
CA ARG A 404 -14.53 4.14 14.22
C ARG A 404 -15.15 3.54 12.95
N PRO A 405 -15.94 4.30 12.17
CA PRO A 405 -16.63 3.75 11.00
C PRO A 405 -15.68 3.45 9.82
N PHE A 406 -14.54 4.14 9.73
CA PHE A 406 -13.57 4.02 8.64
C PHE A 406 -12.16 3.78 9.19
N GLU A 407 -11.30 3.23 8.35
CA GLU A 407 -9.86 3.07 8.59
C GLU A 407 -9.20 4.32 9.14
N VAL A 408 -8.45 4.13 10.23
CA VAL A 408 -7.74 5.21 10.89
C VAL A 408 -6.53 5.56 10.04
N HIS A 409 -6.43 6.83 9.70
CA HIS A 409 -5.23 7.38 9.09
C HIS A 409 -4.65 8.43 10.01
N TYR A 410 -3.33 8.55 9.97
CA TYR A 410 -2.58 9.46 10.82
C TYR A 410 -1.38 10.03 10.08
N PHE A 411 -0.76 11.04 10.66
CA PHE A 411 0.43 11.70 10.15
C PHE A 411 1.25 12.26 11.31
N ASP A 412 2.53 12.50 11.06
CA ASP A 412 3.41 13.12 12.03
C ASP A 412 3.31 14.64 11.93
N LEU A 413 3.23 15.32 13.07
CA LEU A 413 3.11 16.77 13.10
C LEU A 413 4.10 17.37 14.09
N ASN A 414 4.95 18.27 13.60
CA ASN A 414 5.76 19.11 14.45
C ASN A 414 4.87 20.12 15.19
N VAL A 415 4.92 20.09 16.52
CA VAL A 415 4.16 21.00 17.36
C VAL A 415 5.09 21.82 18.25
N SER A 416 4.67 23.06 18.54
CA SER A 416 5.41 23.98 19.38
C SER A 416 4.47 24.72 20.32
N PRO A 417 4.92 25.05 21.55
CA PRO A 417 4.19 25.96 22.41
C PRO A 417 4.20 27.40 21.88
N LEU A 418 5.18 27.77 21.07
CA LEU A 418 5.39 29.14 20.60
C LEU A 418 4.70 29.44 19.27
N ARG A 419 4.56 28.44 18.40
CA ARG A 419 4.01 28.61 17.05
C ARG A 419 3.00 27.50 16.74
N PRO A 420 1.80 27.84 16.25
CA PRO A 420 0.86 26.84 15.76
C PRO A 420 1.40 26.16 14.50
N SER A 421 0.90 24.95 14.22
CA SER A 421 1.19 24.20 13.00
C SER A 421 0.76 24.94 11.72
N GLU A 422 1.13 24.38 10.57
CA GLU A 422 0.47 24.72 9.30
C GLU A 422 -1.04 24.47 9.37
N ALA A 423 -1.78 25.15 8.50
CA ALA A 423 -3.23 25.04 8.45
C ALA A 423 -3.66 23.68 7.89
N ILE A 424 -4.62 23.06 8.56
CA ILE A 424 -5.25 21.83 8.11
C ILE A 424 -6.67 22.18 7.69
N THR A 425 -6.96 22.02 6.40
CA THR A 425 -8.27 22.31 5.82
C THR A 425 -9.23 21.16 6.11
N VAL A 426 -10.38 21.46 6.71
CA VAL A 426 -11.38 20.48 7.16
C VAL A 426 -12.80 20.96 6.82
N PRO A 427 -13.78 20.06 6.65
CA PRO A 427 -15.16 20.46 6.43
C PRO A 427 -15.73 21.14 7.68
N PRO A 428 -16.67 22.08 7.54
CA PRO A 428 -17.40 22.62 8.68
C PRO A 428 -18.22 21.52 9.37
N GLY A 429 -18.45 21.66 10.66
CA GLY A 429 -19.14 20.65 11.48
C GLY A 429 -18.27 20.13 12.62
N LYS A 430 -18.52 18.88 13.02
CA LYS A 430 -17.78 18.20 14.09
C LYS A 430 -16.50 17.59 13.52
N THR A 431 -15.34 18.00 14.04
CA THR A 431 -14.03 17.46 13.72
C THR A 431 -13.44 16.83 14.97
N ARG A 432 -13.05 15.55 14.90
CA ARG A 432 -12.34 14.84 15.96
C ARG A 432 -10.83 14.92 15.70
N VAL A 433 -10.05 15.24 16.72
CA VAL A 433 -8.60 15.27 16.69
C VAL A 433 -8.06 14.35 17.78
N GLU A 434 -7.17 13.44 17.41
CA GLU A 434 -6.49 12.54 18.34
C GLU A 434 -4.98 12.71 18.20
N ILE A 435 -4.28 12.77 19.33
CA ILE A 435 -2.85 13.07 19.40
C ILE A 435 -2.17 12.11 20.37
N THR A 436 -1.08 11.49 19.93
CA THR A 436 -0.25 10.54 20.71
C THR A 436 1.23 10.87 20.58
N ASN A 437 2.03 10.41 21.55
CA ASN A 437 3.48 10.49 21.54
C ASN A 437 4.06 9.42 22.49
N GLY A 438 4.24 8.21 21.97
CA GLY A 438 4.72 7.05 22.73
C GLY A 438 3.82 6.61 23.87
N LEU A 439 4.33 5.67 24.67
CA LEU A 439 3.61 5.06 25.78
C LEU A 439 3.73 5.88 27.05
N LEU A 440 4.75 6.75 27.15
CA LEU A 440 4.96 7.64 28.29
C LEU A 440 3.95 8.79 28.38
N HIS A 441 3.09 8.98 27.38
CA HIS A 441 2.12 10.09 27.37
C HIS A 441 0.68 9.59 27.22
N VAL A 442 -0.24 10.22 27.98
CA VAL A 442 -1.68 9.98 27.83
C VAL A 442 -2.17 10.55 26.50
N PRO A 443 -2.82 9.75 25.63
CA PRO A 443 -3.42 10.23 24.39
C PRO A 443 -4.44 11.34 24.62
N VAL A 444 -4.42 12.37 23.77
CA VAL A 444 -5.40 13.46 23.80
C VAL A 444 -6.44 13.23 22.72
N ARG A 445 -7.72 13.34 23.08
CA ARG A 445 -8.86 13.28 22.15
C ARG A 445 -9.73 14.52 22.30
N LEU A 446 -9.98 15.24 21.20
CA LEU A 446 -10.71 16.50 21.17
C LEU A 446 -11.82 16.43 20.11
N ASP A 447 -13.04 16.81 20.49
CA ASP A 447 -14.13 17.04 19.55
C ASP A 447 -14.34 18.56 19.39
N ILE A 448 -14.18 19.05 18.16
CA ILE A 448 -14.16 20.48 17.80
C ILE A 448 -15.32 20.76 16.86
N LYS A 449 -16.10 21.81 17.13
CA LYS A 449 -17.14 22.29 16.21
C LYS A 449 -16.64 23.52 15.45
N LEU A 450 -16.76 23.51 14.12
CA LEU A 450 -16.29 24.55 13.21
C LEU A 450 -17.40 25.05 12.30
N LYS A 451 -17.40 26.36 11.99
CA LYS A 451 -18.26 26.99 10.97
C LYS A 451 -17.51 27.12 9.65
N ALA A 452 -18.26 27.25 8.55
CA ALA A 452 -17.68 27.53 7.24
C ALA A 452 -16.85 28.84 7.27
N GLY A 453 -15.65 28.82 6.70
CA GLY A 453 -14.70 29.93 6.70
C GLY A 453 -13.98 30.19 8.03
N GLU A 454 -14.30 29.45 9.10
CA GLU A 454 -13.64 29.60 10.39
C GLU A 454 -12.19 29.09 10.33
N SER A 455 -11.28 29.83 10.97
CA SER A 455 -9.91 29.39 11.24
C SER A 455 -9.69 29.36 12.75
N LYS A 456 -9.36 28.19 13.30
CA LYS A 456 -9.23 27.98 14.76
C LYS A 456 -7.87 27.43 15.15
N ILE A 457 -7.27 27.99 16.20
CA ILE A 457 -6.10 27.40 16.86
C ILE A 457 -6.59 26.48 17.97
N VAL A 458 -6.17 25.22 17.92
CA VAL A 458 -6.52 24.16 18.86
C VAL A 458 -5.32 23.91 19.76
N ARG A 459 -5.45 24.25 21.03
CA ARG A 459 -4.40 24.04 22.02
C ARG A 459 -4.60 22.70 22.72
N PHE A 460 -3.51 21.97 22.94
CA PHE A 460 -3.54 20.70 23.64
C PHE A 460 -2.32 20.52 24.55
N LYS A 461 -2.42 19.61 25.53
CA LYS A 461 -1.31 19.22 26.41
C LYS A 461 -1.32 17.71 26.54
N LEU A 462 -0.17 17.09 26.34
CA LEU A 462 0.07 15.68 26.65
C LEU A 462 0.52 15.59 28.11
N ALA A 463 -0.11 14.70 28.88
CA ALA A 463 0.28 14.43 30.25
C ALA A 463 1.24 13.24 30.27
N THR A 464 2.38 13.39 30.92
CA THR A 464 3.34 12.30 31.10
C THR A 464 2.82 11.32 32.16
N LEU A 465 2.89 10.02 31.86
CA LEU A 465 2.66 8.94 32.79
C LEU A 465 3.82 8.87 33.77
N HIS A 466 3.51 8.82 35.07
CA HIS A 466 4.53 8.69 36.10
C HIS A 466 4.87 7.21 36.26
N LEU A 467 6.02 6.79 35.72
CA LEU A 467 6.59 5.47 35.97
C LEU A 467 7.32 5.46 37.32
N PRO A 468 7.52 4.29 37.95
CA PRO A 468 8.24 4.19 39.21
C PRO A 468 9.65 4.81 39.11
N ASP A 469 9.94 5.77 39.99
CA ASP A 469 11.24 6.42 40.07
C ASP A 469 12.23 5.51 40.81
N ASN A 470 13.00 4.73 40.05
CA ASN A 470 14.05 3.87 40.58
C ASN A 470 15.37 4.22 39.88
N PRO A 471 16.38 4.74 40.60
CA PRO A 471 17.65 5.16 40.01
C PRO A 471 18.47 4.00 39.41
N ALA A 472 18.12 2.75 39.73
CA ALA A 472 18.73 1.55 39.13
C ALA A 472 18.09 1.13 37.79
N THR A 473 16.96 1.73 37.39
CA THR A 473 16.22 1.36 36.17
C THR A 473 15.92 2.58 35.32
N ARG A 474 16.09 2.45 34.00
CA ARG A 474 15.68 3.46 33.02
C ARG A 474 14.67 2.85 32.08
N TRP A 475 13.51 3.48 31.95
CA TRP A 475 12.49 3.11 30.98
C TRP A 475 12.79 3.77 29.64
N ILE A 476 12.76 3.00 28.56
CA ILE A 476 12.96 3.46 27.19
C ILE A 476 11.91 2.74 26.35
N ASP A 477 11.10 3.50 25.61
CA ASP A 477 10.18 2.94 24.62
C ASP A 477 11.01 2.49 23.42
N GLY A 478 10.74 1.29 22.91
CA GLY A 478 11.45 0.77 21.76
C GLY A 478 10.64 -0.26 20.99
N ASP A 479 10.97 -0.37 19.71
CA ASP A 479 10.40 -1.35 18.79
C ASP A 479 11.54 -2.23 18.27
N VAL A 480 11.41 -3.54 18.43
CA VAL A 480 12.45 -4.51 18.03
C VAL A 480 12.22 -5.07 16.63
N HIS A 481 11.12 -4.70 15.96
CA HIS A 481 10.74 -5.27 14.68
C HIS A 481 10.00 -4.26 13.80
N LEU A 482 10.74 -3.54 12.97
CA LEU A 482 10.23 -2.61 11.95
C LEU A 482 10.79 -2.96 10.57
N GLY A 483 10.01 -2.78 9.51
CA GLY A 483 10.46 -2.98 8.13
C GLY A 483 10.45 -1.68 7.32
N MET A 484 11.58 -0.96 7.21
CA MET A 484 11.59 0.37 6.55
C MET A 484 11.14 0.39 5.09
N ASN A 485 11.45 -0.67 4.33
CA ASN A 485 11.25 -0.71 2.87
C ASN A 485 10.80 -2.11 2.40
N TYR A 486 10.07 -2.82 3.23
CA TYR A 486 9.56 -4.15 2.92
C TYR A 486 8.36 -4.11 1.95
N GLY A 487 7.75 -2.92 1.75
CA GLY A 487 6.63 -2.67 0.85
C GLY A 487 6.21 -1.20 0.85
N GLY A 488 4.91 -0.95 0.66
CA GLY A 488 4.33 0.37 0.92
C GLY A 488 4.42 1.41 -0.19
N ALA A 489 3.87 2.59 0.11
CA ALA A 489 3.68 3.65 -0.86
C ALA A 489 4.81 4.68 -0.94
N PHE A 490 5.51 4.84 0.17
CA PHE A 490 6.63 5.75 0.35
C PHE A 490 7.90 4.92 0.53
N HIS A 491 9.05 5.51 0.18
CA HIS A 491 10.35 4.94 0.52
C HIS A 491 10.80 5.56 1.84
N SER A 492 11.14 4.73 2.83
CA SER A 492 11.63 5.20 4.12
C SER A 492 13.15 5.25 4.13
N THR A 493 13.70 6.37 4.59
CA THR A 493 15.13 6.58 4.87
C THR A 493 15.38 6.64 6.37
N PRO A 494 16.64 6.51 6.84
CA PRO A 494 16.95 6.65 8.27
C PRO A 494 16.47 7.98 8.87
N GLN A 495 16.41 9.05 8.06
CA GLN A 495 15.91 10.35 8.48
C GLN A 495 14.39 10.35 8.66
N THR A 496 13.65 9.69 7.77
CA THR A 496 12.19 9.55 7.92
C THR A 496 11.85 8.64 9.10
N LEU A 497 12.60 7.54 9.32
CA LEU A 497 12.42 6.68 10.48
C LEU A 497 12.69 7.46 11.78
N LEU A 498 13.76 8.27 11.85
CA LEU A 498 14.03 9.12 13.01
C LEU A 498 12.88 10.11 13.28
N ALA A 499 12.23 10.63 12.23
CA ALA A 499 11.09 11.52 12.39
C ALA A 499 9.88 10.80 13.00
N GLN A 500 9.59 9.57 12.54
CA GLN A 500 8.54 8.71 13.09
C GLN A 500 8.85 8.31 14.54
N MET A 501 10.09 7.89 14.83
CA MET A 501 10.54 7.56 16.19
C MET A 501 10.30 8.73 17.14
N LYS A 502 10.59 9.97 16.73
CA LYS A 502 10.31 11.15 17.55
C LYS A 502 8.81 11.40 17.74
N ALA A 503 8.00 11.16 16.71
CA ALA A 503 6.54 11.30 16.79
C ALA A 503 5.90 10.28 17.74
N GLU A 504 6.48 9.08 17.81
CA GLU A 504 6.06 7.96 18.65
C GLU A 504 6.89 7.82 19.94
N ASP A 505 7.76 8.79 20.27
CA ASP A 505 8.68 8.78 21.44
C ASP A 505 9.51 7.48 21.59
N LEU A 506 9.85 6.83 20.48
CA LEU A 506 10.66 5.61 20.45
C LEU A 506 12.14 5.95 20.59
N GLY A 507 12.75 5.59 21.71
CA GLY A 507 14.18 5.77 21.94
C GLY A 507 15.05 4.75 21.19
N VAL A 508 14.51 3.56 20.89
CA VAL A 508 15.20 2.49 20.14
C VAL A 508 14.28 1.94 19.06
N ALA A 509 14.83 1.74 17.85
CA ALA A 509 14.12 1.13 16.74
C ALA A 509 15.06 0.15 16.02
N TYR A 510 14.67 -1.11 15.93
CA TYR A 510 15.33 -2.09 15.07
C TYR A 510 14.62 -2.18 13.73
N SER A 511 15.30 -1.71 12.69
CA SER A 511 14.90 -1.93 11.30
C SER A 511 15.41 -3.31 10.88
N LEU A 512 14.50 -4.28 10.80
CA LEU A 512 14.81 -5.63 10.38
C LEU A 512 14.76 -5.72 8.86
N MET A 513 15.76 -6.41 8.33
CA MET A 513 15.72 -6.84 6.96
C MET A 513 15.00 -8.16 6.88
N ALA A 514 13.90 -8.20 6.14
CA ALA A 514 13.30 -9.45 5.78
C ALA A 514 14.21 -10.23 4.83
N ASN A 515 14.81 -11.30 5.34
CA ASN A 515 15.38 -12.34 4.50
C ASN A 515 14.22 -13.19 4.01
N ASP A 516 13.76 -12.86 2.82
CA ASP A 516 12.62 -13.49 2.17
C ASP A 516 12.92 -13.61 0.66
N ASP A 517 12.32 -14.59 -0.03
CA ASP A 517 12.60 -14.95 -1.42
C ASP A 517 12.27 -13.84 -2.44
N GLU A 518 11.74 -12.70 -2.02
CA GLU A 518 11.64 -11.51 -2.85
C GLU A 518 12.96 -10.75 -2.87
N GLN A 519 13.40 -10.38 -4.09
CA GLN A 519 14.54 -9.48 -4.31
C GLN A 519 14.23 -8.02 -3.90
N ILE A 520 13.47 -7.82 -2.82
CA ILE A 520 13.35 -6.56 -2.09
C ILE A 520 14.30 -6.52 -0.87
N PRO A 521 15.56 -7.02 -0.89
CA PRO A 521 16.44 -6.75 0.22
C PRO A 521 16.80 -5.26 0.15
N ASP A 522 16.60 -4.57 1.28
CA ASP A 522 17.40 -3.41 1.62
C ASP A 522 18.86 -3.90 1.83
N ILE A 523 19.55 -4.23 0.73
CA ILE A 523 20.95 -4.72 0.74
C ILE A 523 21.84 -3.70 1.47
N ARG A 524 21.43 -2.42 1.51
CA ARG A 524 22.13 -1.38 2.27
C ARG A 524 21.95 -1.57 3.77
N ALA A 525 20.75 -1.92 4.24
CA ALA A 525 20.53 -2.34 5.63
C ALA A 525 21.38 -3.58 5.99
N ALA A 526 21.67 -4.47 5.03
CA ALA A 526 22.47 -5.68 5.29
C ALA A 526 23.90 -5.36 5.67
N VAL A 527 24.49 -4.38 4.99
CA VAL A 527 25.83 -3.88 5.34
C VAL A 527 25.84 -3.16 6.71
N MET A 528 24.67 -2.77 7.23
CA MET A 528 24.50 -2.06 8.50
C MET A 528 24.16 -2.96 9.69
N ALA A 529 23.98 -4.28 9.48
CA ALA A 529 23.75 -5.23 10.56
C ALA A 529 24.76 -5.03 11.72
N GLY A 530 24.23 -4.92 12.95
CA GLY A 530 25.03 -4.72 14.17
C GLY A 530 25.69 -3.35 14.32
N LYS A 531 25.34 -2.37 13.47
CA LYS A 531 25.86 -0.99 13.54
C LYS A 531 24.74 -0.02 13.89
N ALA A 532 25.10 1.06 14.57
CA ALA A 532 24.20 2.21 14.70
C ALA A 532 23.96 2.84 13.32
N GLY A 533 22.70 3.10 13.00
CA GLY A 533 22.32 3.77 11.77
C GLY A 533 22.83 5.21 11.71
N PRO A 534 23.02 5.77 10.49
CA PRO A 534 23.64 7.07 10.28
C PRO A 534 22.87 8.24 10.90
N ALA A 535 21.57 8.06 11.18
CA ALA A 535 20.72 9.06 11.83
C ALA A 535 20.59 8.87 13.37
N SER A 536 21.31 7.90 13.96
CA SER A 536 21.32 7.68 15.41
C SER A 536 21.95 8.86 16.15
N SER A 537 21.58 8.99 17.43
CA SER A 537 22.08 10.01 18.36
C SER A 537 22.29 9.41 19.76
N THR A 538 22.57 10.25 20.76
CA THR A 538 22.65 9.82 22.17
C THR A 538 21.29 9.54 22.81
N VAL A 539 20.19 9.89 22.13
CA VAL A 539 18.81 9.74 22.63
C VAL A 539 18.03 8.72 21.81
N TYR A 540 18.19 8.77 20.48
CA TYR A 540 17.49 7.92 19.52
C TYR A 540 18.47 6.96 18.86
N HIS A 541 18.21 5.67 18.93
CA HIS A 541 19.07 4.62 18.37
C HIS A 541 18.33 3.86 17.28
N ILE A 542 18.77 4.04 16.03
CA ILE A 542 18.32 3.22 14.91
C ILE A 542 19.34 2.09 14.77
N LEU A 543 18.86 0.86 14.89
CA LEU A 543 19.67 -0.35 14.81
C LEU A 543 19.15 -1.21 13.66
N TYR A 544 20.02 -2.07 13.13
CA TYR A 544 19.67 -2.98 12.05
C TYR A 544 19.82 -4.43 12.51
N GLY A 545 18.82 -5.22 12.17
CA GLY A 545 18.78 -6.67 12.40
C GLY A 545 18.28 -7.40 11.17
N GLU A 546 18.10 -8.70 11.33
CA GLU A 546 17.66 -9.61 10.27
C GLU A 546 16.41 -10.33 10.75
N GLU A 547 15.38 -10.38 9.92
CA GLU A 547 14.21 -11.23 10.11
C GLU A 547 14.32 -12.42 9.16
N PHE A 548 13.96 -13.60 9.65
CA PHE A 548 13.94 -14.84 8.88
C PHE A 548 12.53 -15.39 8.89
N HIS A 549 11.94 -15.46 7.71
CA HIS A 549 10.59 -15.97 7.51
C HIS A 549 10.63 -17.48 7.34
N SER A 550 10.21 -18.22 8.37
CA SER A 550 9.94 -19.65 8.21
C SER A 550 8.46 -19.87 8.46
N GLY A 551 7.67 -19.85 7.41
CA GLY A 551 6.28 -20.30 7.51
C GLY A 551 6.11 -21.75 8.00
N PHE A 552 7.18 -22.55 8.08
CA PHE A 552 7.21 -23.85 8.75
C PHE A 552 7.81 -23.84 10.16
N TRP A 553 8.45 -22.78 10.66
CA TRP A 553 9.03 -22.78 12.03
C TRP A 553 8.56 -21.60 12.89
N GLY A 554 7.88 -20.63 12.29
CA GLY A 554 7.65 -19.29 12.84
C GLY A 554 8.76 -18.32 12.43
N ASP A 555 8.47 -17.03 12.50
CA ASP A 555 9.40 -15.98 12.09
C ASP A 555 10.34 -15.64 13.26
N VAL A 556 11.63 -15.49 12.96
CA VAL A 556 12.65 -15.15 13.96
C VAL A 556 13.44 -13.92 13.57
N ALA A 557 13.69 -13.07 14.55
CA ALA A 557 14.50 -11.87 14.43
C ALA A 557 15.87 -12.10 15.08
N ALA A 558 16.95 -11.86 14.34
CA ALA A 558 18.31 -11.82 14.83
C ALA A 558 18.78 -10.36 14.93
N LEU A 559 18.92 -9.88 16.15
CA LEU A 559 19.40 -8.53 16.46
C LEU A 559 20.91 -8.57 16.75
N ASN A 560 21.60 -7.47 16.44
CA ASN A 560 23.02 -7.29 16.71
C ASN A 560 23.97 -8.31 16.04
N THR A 561 23.62 -8.85 14.87
CA THR A 561 24.56 -9.66 14.07
C THR A 561 25.70 -8.78 13.55
N SER A 562 26.96 -9.26 13.56
CA SER A 562 28.11 -8.44 13.11
C SER A 562 28.31 -8.43 11.58
N LEU A 563 27.69 -9.41 10.90
CA LEU A 563 27.65 -9.64 9.47
C LEU A 563 26.32 -10.32 9.12
N PRO A 564 25.76 -10.12 7.91
CA PRO A 564 24.56 -10.84 7.49
C PRO A 564 24.70 -12.37 7.55
N ILE A 565 23.59 -13.04 7.85
CA ILE A 565 23.47 -14.49 7.74
C ILE A 565 23.18 -14.83 6.28
N SER A 566 24.06 -15.61 5.66
CA SER A 566 23.98 -15.94 4.24
C SER A 566 22.96 -17.06 3.99
N GLY A 567 21.92 -16.76 3.22
CA GLY A 567 21.08 -17.76 2.55
C GLY A 567 19.72 -17.17 2.16
N ARG A 568 19.06 -17.84 1.21
CA ARG A 568 17.67 -17.52 0.85
C ARG A 568 16.77 -18.33 1.76
N PHE A 569 15.90 -17.65 2.47
CA PHE A 569 15.05 -18.28 3.47
C PHE A 569 13.65 -17.71 3.30
N SER A 570 12.78 -18.43 2.60
CA SER A 570 11.38 -18.45 3.02
C SER A 570 10.73 -19.77 2.69
N SER A 571 9.88 -20.24 3.60
CA SER A 571 9.16 -21.48 3.36
C SER A 571 7.92 -21.57 4.24
N TYR A 572 6.73 -21.47 3.62
CA TYR A 572 5.46 -21.83 4.26
C TYR A 572 5.15 -23.30 3.98
N PRO A 573 4.43 -24.00 4.88
CA PRO A 573 4.48 -25.47 5.01
C PRO A 573 4.12 -26.23 3.74
N GLU A 574 3.38 -25.57 2.85
CA GLU A 574 2.72 -26.20 1.72
C GLU A 574 3.62 -26.22 0.46
N LYS A 575 4.74 -25.46 0.42
CA LYS A 575 5.55 -25.26 -0.80
C LYS A 575 7.04 -24.98 -0.54
N VAL A 576 7.65 -25.73 0.37
CA VAL A 576 9.05 -25.56 0.77
C VAL A 576 10.01 -26.39 -0.11
N PRO A 577 11.03 -25.80 -0.74
CA PRO A 577 12.11 -26.58 -1.37
C PRO A 577 13.13 -27.13 -0.34
N SER A 578 13.30 -26.51 0.84
CA SER A 578 14.15 -26.97 1.94
C SER A 578 13.64 -26.48 3.31
N ILE A 579 13.50 -27.39 4.28
CA ILE A 579 13.14 -27.07 5.69
C ILE A 579 14.35 -26.69 6.56
N VAL A 580 15.54 -26.63 5.95
CA VAL A 580 16.81 -26.27 6.59
C VAL A 580 17.34 -24.99 5.93
N PRO A 581 17.92 -24.05 6.70
CA PRO A 581 18.12 -24.06 8.16
C PRO A 581 16.81 -23.95 8.96
N THR A 582 16.82 -24.55 10.14
CA THR A 582 15.80 -24.39 11.18
C THR A 582 15.95 -23.05 11.91
N ASN A 583 15.00 -22.66 12.76
CA ASN A 583 15.16 -21.46 13.59
C ASN A 583 16.32 -21.63 14.59
N ALA A 584 16.55 -22.84 15.10
CA ALA A 584 17.70 -23.16 15.93
C ALA A 584 19.04 -22.96 15.18
N ASP A 585 19.12 -23.37 13.91
CA ASP A 585 20.32 -23.17 13.09
C ASP A 585 20.60 -21.68 12.85
N ILE A 586 19.55 -20.87 12.64
CA ILE A 586 19.65 -19.41 12.51
C ILE A 586 20.16 -18.79 13.81
N ALA A 587 19.61 -19.22 14.96
CA ALA A 587 20.06 -18.76 16.27
C ALA A 587 21.56 -19.04 16.47
N ASP A 588 22.01 -20.25 16.15
CA ASP A 588 23.43 -20.62 16.26
C ASP A 588 24.31 -19.82 15.31
N GLN A 589 23.87 -19.65 14.07
CA GLN A 589 24.56 -18.83 13.08
C GLN A 589 24.69 -17.37 13.50
N ALA A 590 23.67 -16.79 14.13
CA ALA A 590 23.72 -15.43 14.65
C ALA A 590 24.73 -15.32 15.81
N LYS A 591 24.68 -16.24 16.78
CA LYS A 591 25.56 -16.26 17.94
C LYS A 591 27.03 -16.49 17.58
N VAL A 592 27.32 -17.28 16.53
CA VAL A 592 28.68 -17.45 15.99
C VAL A 592 29.22 -16.14 15.41
N ARG A 593 28.38 -15.33 14.76
CA ARG A 593 28.78 -14.04 14.19
C ARG A 593 28.95 -12.97 15.27
N ASN A 594 28.12 -12.99 16.30
CA ASN A 594 28.26 -12.15 17.48
C ASN A 594 27.70 -12.88 18.71
N ASP A 595 28.53 -13.11 19.72
CA ASP A 595 28.13 -13.78 20.97
C ASP A 595 27.05 -12.99 21.74
N LYS A 596 26.86 -11.71 21.39
CA LYS A 596 25.82 -10.81 21.91
C LYS A 596 24.62 -10.64 20.99
N ALA A 597 24.51 -11.40 19.90
CA ALA A 597 23.31 -11.40 19.09
C ALA A 597 22.10 -11.77 19.96
N LEU A 598 20.94 -11.15 19.73
CA LEU A 598 19.70 -11.50 20.42
C LEU A 598 18.74 -12.14 19.43
N ILE A 599 18.13 -13.25 19.81
CA ILE A 599 17.18 -13.99 18.98
C ILE A 599 15.77 -13.85 19.55
N GLY A 600 14.88 -13.31 18.74
CA GLY A 600 13.47 -13.16 19.05
C GLY A 600 12.60 -14.02 18.18
N TYR A 601 11.48 -14.45 18.73
CA TYR A 601 10.38 -15.00 17.94
C TYR A 601 9.32 -13.92 17.72
N SER A 602 8.91 -13.73 16.46
CA SER A 602 7.68 -13.01 16.10
C SER A 602 6.60 -14.04 15.73
N PRO A 603 5.64 -14.32 16.63
CA PRO A 603 4.64 -15.34 16.40
C PRO A 603 3.42 -14.76 15.68
N PHE A 604 3.10 -15.31 14.51
CA PHE A 604 1.90 -14.94 13.75
C PHE A 604 0.66 -15.76 14.18
N PHE A 605 0.25 -15.66 15.46
CA PHE A 605 -0.98 -16.30 15.94
C PHE A 605 -2.21 -15.46 15.54
N ARG A 606 -3.12 -16.01 14.74
CA ARG A 606 -4.41 -15.37 14.44
C ARG A 606 -5.50 -15.68 15.47
N ASP A 607 -5.37 -16.84 16.12
CA ASP A 607 -6.25 -17.36 17.15
C ASP A 607 -5.41 -18.05 18.24
N MET A 608 -6.03 -18.38 19.36
CA MET A 608 -5.37 -19.15 20.42
C MET A 608 -4.94 -20.53 19.88
N PRO A 609 -3.65 -20.88 19.91
CA PRO A 609 -3.18 -22.17 19.42
C PRO A 609 -3.71 -23.30 20.31
N ASP A 610 -4.19 -24.37 19.67
CA ASP A 610 -4.65 -25.61 20.30
C ASP A 610 -3.80 -26.80 19.82
N PRO A 611 -2.72 -27.14 20.53
CA PRO A 611 -1.79 -28.19 20.11
C PRO A 611 -2.42 -29.60 20.04
N GLU A 612 -3.60 -29.83 20.61
CA GLU A 612 -4.30 -31.12 20.49
C GLU A 612 -5.06 -31.24 19.15
N ASN A 613 -5.52 -30.11 18.59
CA ASN A 613 -6.39 -30.09 17.42
C ASN A 613 -5.73 -29.43 16.18
N ASP A 614 -4.70 -28.62 16.36
CA ASP A 614 -4.01 -27.91 15.29
C ASP A 614 -2.98 -28.82 14.62
N THR A 615 -3.40 -29.52 13.57
CA THR A 615 -2.55 -30.46 12.81
C THR A 615 -1.42 -29.79 11.99
N LYS A 616 -1.27 -28.46 12.06
CA LYS A 616 -0.32 -27.65 11.28
C LYS A 616 0.57 -26.74 12.13
N LEU A 617 0.48 -26.77 13.47
CA LEU A 617 1.38 -25.98 14.31
C LEU A 617 2.75 -26.64 14.33
N THR A 618 3.75 -25.92 13.86
CA THR A 618 5.13 -26.36 13.87
C THR A 618 5.76 -25.96 15.21
N HIS A 619 5.93 -26.94 16.08
CA HIS A 619 6.24 -26.77 17.51
C HIS A 619 7.72 -26.47 17.83
N GLU A 620 8.45 -25.70 17.01
CA GLU A 620 9.88 -25.47 17.28
C GLU A 620 10.10 -24.49 18.45
N LEU A 621 9.27 -23.46 18.59
CA LEU A 621 9.42 -22.43 19.64
C LEU A 621 9.65 -23.01 21.06
N PRO A 622 8.81 -23.92 21.62
CA PRO A 622 9.07 -24.46 22.95
C PRO A 622 10.40 -25.23 23.05
N VAL A 623 10.83 -25.88 21.97
CA VAL A 623 12.10 -26.61 21.91
C VAL A 623 13.26 -25.62 21.91
N ASP A 624 13.21 -24.58 21.08
CA ASP A 624 14.23 -23.54 21.00
C ASP A 624 14.38 -22.78 22.32
N VAL A 625 13.27 -22.48 22.99
CA VAL A 625 13.28 -21.89 24.33
C VAL A 625 13.95 -22.84 25.33
N ALA A 626 13.63 -24.14 25.30
CA ALA A 626 14.24 -25.13 26.18
C ALA A 626 15.75 -25.32 25.91
N LEU A 627 16.18 -25.17 24.66
CA LEU A 627 17.58 -25.20 24.26
C LEU A 627 18.33 -23.89 24.54
N GLY A 628 17.66 -22.86 25.05
CA GLY A 628 18.26 -21.55 25.34
C GLY A 628 18.62 -20.76 24.08
N LYS A 629 17.93 -21.00 22.97
CA LYS A 629 18.14 -20.34 21.68
C LYS A 629 17.36 -19.04 21.53
N VAL A 630 16.39 -18.77 22.41
CA VAL A 630 15.50 -17.61 22.35
C VAL A 630 15.81 -16.64 23.49
N ASP A 631 16.14 -15.41 23.14
CA ASP A 631 16.49 -14.33 24.08
C ASP A 631 15.29 -13.42 24.40
N TYR A 632 14.30 -13.33 23.50
CA TYR A 632 13.07 -12.56 23.73
C TYR A 632 11.88 -13.09 22.91
N TYR A 633 10.69 -12.60 23.23
CA TYR A 633 9.45 -13.01 22.56
C TYR A 633 8.55 -11.79 22.29
N GLU A 634 8.09 -11.63 21.05
CA GLU A 634 7.25 -10.49 20.65
C GLU A 634 5.80 -10.75 21.05
N LEU A 635 5.33 -10.01 22.06
CA LEU A 635 3.95 -10.08 22.55
C LEU A 635 3.01 -9.19 21.74
N LEU A 636 3.51 -8.04 21.33
CA LEU A 636 2.79 -7.03 20.56
C LEU A 636 3.41 -7.02 19.17
N GLY A 637 2.62 -7.41 18.17
CA GLY A 637 2.99 -7.41 16.77
C GLY A 637 1.78 -7.61 15.87
N ARG A 638 1.98 -8.12 14.65
CA ARG A 638 0.92 -8.20 13.62
C ARG A 638 -0.19 -9.23 13.91
N GLY A 639 0.10 -10.21 14.76
CA GLY A 639 -0.87 -11.24 15.19
C GLY A 639 -1.86 -10.77 16.27
N ASP A 640 -2.66 -11.71 16.80
CA ASP A 640 -3.50 -11.49 17.96
C ASP A 640 -2.62 -11.47 19.24
N ALA A 641 -2.46 -10.29 19.81
CA ALA A 641 -1.63 -10.10 21.00
C ALA A 641 -2.09 -10.93 22.22
N LYS A 642 -3.37 -11.32 22.30
CA LYS A 642 -3.84 -12.18 23.42
C LYS A 642 -3.39 -13.62 23.23
N ALA A 643 -3.43 -14.12 22.00
CA ALA A 643 -2.90 -15.43 21.64
C ALA A 643 -1.39 -15.48 21.90
N SER A 644 -0.63 -14.49 21.42
CA SER A 644 0.82 -14.40 21.68
C SER A 644 1.12 -14.34 23.18
N ALA A 645 0.36 -13.56 23.96
CA ALA A 645 0.52 -13.49 25.42
C ALA A 645 0.18 -14.80 26.14
N ALA A 646 -0.80 -15.57 25.66
CA ALA A 646 -1.14 -16.86 26.25
C ALA A 646 -0.01 -17.88 26.07
N VAL A 647 0.61 -17.93 24.89
CA VAL A 647 1.77 -18.80 24.63
C VAL A 647 2.95 -18.40 25.52
N TRP A 648 3.25 -17.10 25.61
CA TRP A 648 4.28 -16.60 26.51
C TRP A 648 4.01 -16.97 27.98
N TYR A 649 2.78 -16.82 28.44
CA TYR A 649 2.37 -17.22 29.79
C TYR A 649 2.52 -18.74 30.01
N ALA A 650 2.24 -19.57 29.00
CA ALA A 650 2.49 -21.00 29.05
C ALA A 650 3.98 -21.32 29.19
N LEU A 651 4.86 -20.65 28.45
CA LEU A 651 6.31 -20.78 28.59
C LEU A 651 6.78 -20.41 30.01
N LEU A 652 6.24 -19.33 30.59
CA LEU A 652 6.53 -18.95 31.97
C LEU A 652 6.10 -20.02 32.98
N ASN A 653 4.92 -20.62 32.79
CA ASN A 653 4.41 -21.69 33.65
C ASN A 653 5.25 -22.98 33.55
N LEU A 654 5.91 -23.21 32.42
CA LEU A 654 6.90 -24.27 32.24
C LEU A 654 8.25 -23.96 32.90
N GLY A 655 8.40 -22.78 33.51
CA GLY A 655 9.59 -22.34 34.24
C GLY A 655 10.60 -21.57 33.39
N PHE A 656 10.31 -21.34 32.11
CA PHE A 656 11.17 -20.52 31.25
C PHE A 656 11.02 -19.04 31.61
N ARG A 657 12.09 -18.27 31.42
CA ARG A 657 12.11 -16.82 31.69
C ARG A 657 12.52 -16.07 30.43
N VAL A 658 11.59 -15.98 29.49
CA VAL A 658 11.80 -15.28 28.22
C VAL A 658 11.29 -13.83 28.35
N PRO A 659 12.14 -12.81 28.21
CA PRO A 659 11.72 -11.41 28.16
C PRO A 659 10.65 -11.16 27.09
N ALA A 660 9.69 -10.30 27.42
CA ALA A 660 8.71 -9.80 26.46
C ALA A 660 9.25 -8.59 25.71
N ALA A 661 8.92 -8.49 24.42
CA ALA A 661 9.20 -7.34 23.57
C ALA A 661 7.95 -6.92 22.76
N ALA A 662 8.02 -5.74 22.16
CA ALA A 662 7.07 -5.26 21.16
C ALA A 662 7.80 -5.12 19.83
N GLY A 663 7.24 -5.76 18.80
CA GLY A 663 7.72 -5.71 17.43
C GLY A 663 6.54 -5.40 16.52
N SER A 664 6.38 -4.15 16.09
CA SER A 664 5.13 -3.77 15.42
C SER A 664 4.95 -4.37 14.03
N GLU A 665 6.01 -4.87 13.41
CA GLU A 665 6.04 -5.28 12.00
C GLU A 665 5.52 -4.16 11.07
N ALA A 666 5.71 -2.89 11.46
CA ALA A 666 5.29 -1.76 10.62
C ALA A 666 6.13 -1.70 9.34
N VAL A 667 5.45 -1.62 8.19
CA VAL A 667 6.03 -1.64 6.82
C VAL A 667 5.89 -0.30 6.11
#